data_AF-A0A4Y8MXU0-F1
#
_entry.id   AF-A0A4Y8MXU0-F1
#
_cell.length_a   1.000
_cell.length_b   1.000
_cell.length_c   1.000
_cell.angle_alpha   90.00
_cell.angle_beta   90.00
_cell.angle_gamma   90.00
#
_symmetry.space_group_name_H-M   'P 1'
#
loop_
_entity.id
_entity.type
_entity.pdbx_description
1 polymer ?
#
loop_
_entity_poly.entity_id
_entity_poly.type
_entity_poly.pdbx_seq_one_letter_code
_entity_poly.pdbx_strand_id
1 'polypeptide(L)'
;MFNKILIANRGEIACRVAATCKRLGIASVAVYSDADANAKHVAACDEAVHIGGSTAAESYLRVERIIEAARATGAQAVHPGYGFLSENEDFAHACEAAGIVFIGPPVEAIAAMGSKAAAKALMHAAAVPLVPGYHGDDQDAQLLHREADAIGYPVLLKASAGGGGKGMRVVERSEDFAAALASCKREAASSFGNDRVLIEKYLTRPRHVEVQVFADRHGGAVYLFDRDCSVQRRHQKVLEEAPAPGLAAEIKREMGEAAVAAARAVNYVGAGTVEFIMTGTGDFYFMEMNTRLQVEHPVTEMVTGQDLVEWQLRVAADEPLPLTQQQLKIDGHAIEARIYAEHPARGFLPSTGTLKHLRMPEGVEFTLDAAGSGAAGLGESGRKAPVRIDSGVREGDTITPFYDPMIAKLIVHGATREEALARMSRALHACEVVGPHTNVEFLQSIVASEPFATGDLDTGLIERHHDALFAPRKKPFKEALALACAALLKREGGTAHGASPWDALSHWRLNGGYTQTLGWRDLDSGSAGGDSESTFTVTFARDGGTQTLEHDGVREDFSWSEGNGLHEYRATIGDARATGRVFVDGDTFHVFCLGEALSFEWQNLLAHAADAEGGEGRLTAPMPGKVIAVLVEPGTVVEKGTPLIVMEAMKMEHTIGAPAAGMVSEVLYSVGDQVADGAQLLVLDVQHQ
;
A
#
# COMPACT_ATOMS: atom_id res chain seq x y z
N MET A 1 14.58 19.62 -24.31
CA MET A 1 13.36 18.90 -23.92
C MET A 1 12.95 17.84 -24.94
N PHE A 2 12.43 16.70 -24.46
CA PHE A 2 11.92 15.60 -25.31
C PHE A 2 10.53 15.90 -25.88
N ASN A 3 10.21 15.27 -27.01
CA ASN A 3 8.88 15.32 -27.62
C ASN A 3 8.03 14.09 -27.28
N LYS A 4 8.66 12.92 -27.11
CA LYS A 4 7.97 11.66 -26.78
C LYS A 4 8.82 10.79 -25.86
N ILE A 5 8.21 10.29 -24.79
CA ILE A 5 8.83 9.45 -23.75
C ILE A 5 8.03 8.17 -23.58
N LEU A 6 8.71 7.03 -23.50
CA LEU A 6 8.12 5.76 -23.07
C LEU A 6 8.30 5.59 -21.56
N ILE A 7 7.24 5.17 -20.88
CA ILE A 7 7.27 4.92 -19.44
C ILE A 7 7.33 3.41 -19.23
N ALA A 8 8.50 2.90 -18.81
CA ALA A 8 8.77 1.48 -18.63
C ALA A 8 8.32 0.98 -17.25
N ASN A 9 7.07 1.30 -16.88
CA ASN A 9 6.48 0.95 -15.59
C ASN A 9 4.94 0.89 -15.70
N ARG A 10 4.27 0.60 -14.58
CA ARG A 10 2.81 0.49 -14.46
C ARG A 10 2.28 1.20 -13.23
N GLY A 11 0.96 1.16 -13.05
CA GLY A 11 0.32 1.62 -11.82
C GLY A 11 0.51 3.12 -11.57
N GLU A 12 0.60 3.51 -10.30
CA GLU A 12 0.56 4.93 -9.92
C GLU A 12 1.75 5.70 -10.51
N ILE A 13 2.96 5.13 -10.49
CA ILE A 13 4.16 5.82 -10.98
C ILE A 13 4.10 6.10 -12.47
N ALA A 14 3.48 5.22 -13.25
CA ALA A 14 3.29 5.48 -14.67
C ALA A 14 2.31 6.65 -14.91
N CYS A 15 1.23 6.72 -14.12
CA CYS A 15 0.33 7.88 -14.12
C CYS A 15 1.03 9.16 -13.66
N ARG A 16 1.84 9.08 -12.60
CA ARG A 16 2.62 10.19 -12.04
C ARG A 16 3.54 10.80 -13.09
N VAL A 17 4.27 9.97 -13.84
CA VAL A 17 5.18 10.44 -14.90
C VAL A 17 4.38 10.99 -16.08
N ALA A 18 3.31 10.30 -16.51
CA ALA A 18 2.44 10.75 -17.59
C ALA A 18 1.80 12.12 -17.29
N ALA A 19 1.41 12.38 -16.03
CA ALA A 19 0.87 13.67 -15.61
C ALA A 19 1.86 14.82 -15.82
N THR A 20 3.14 14.63 -15.47
CA THR A 20 4.19 15.63 -15.73
C THR A 20 4.47 15.77 -17.22
N CYS A 21 4.56 14.67 -17.99
CA CYS A 21 4.72 14.73 -19.44
C CYS A 21 3.60 15.56 -20.09
N LYS A 22 2.34 15.29 -19.75
CA LYS A 22 1.17 16.01 -20.25
C LYS A 22 1.22 17.50 -19.91
N ARG A 23 1.59 17.86 -18.68
CA ARG A 23 1.74 19.26 -18.25
C ARG A 23 2.83 20.00 -19.03
N LEU A 24 3.90 19.30 -19.41
CA LEU A 24 5.01 19.86 -20.19
C LEU A 24 4.81 19.76 -21.71
N GLY A 25 3.69 19.20 -22.18
CA GLY A 25 3.40 19.04 -23.61
C GLY A 25 4.22 17.93 -24.29
N ILE A 26 4.66 16.92 -23.53
CA ILE A 26 5.45 15.79 -24.02
C ILE A 26 4.51 14.59 -24.21
N ALA A 27 4.55 13.97 -25.39
CA ALA A 27 3.78 12.77 -25.66
C ALA A 27 4.31 11.59 -24.82
N SER A 28 3.38 10.80 -24.29
CA SER A 28 3.68 9.69 -23.38
C SER A 28 3.23 8.35 -23.95
N VAL A 29 4.09 7.35 -23.82
CA VAL A 29 3.80 5.96 -24.24
C VAL A 29 3.77 5.06 -23.02
N ALA A 30 2.63 4.44 -22.74
CA ALA A 30 2.52 3.37 -21.76
C ALA A 30 2.98 2.02 -22.35
N VAL A 31 3.49 1.14 -21.50
CA VAL A 31 3.61 -0.29 -21.80
C VAL A 31 2.70 -1.10 -20.87
N TYR A 32 2.15 -2.20 -21.37
CA TYR A 32 1.21 -3.01 -20.61
C TYR A 32 1.33 -4.51 -20.83
N SER A 33 1.10 -5.27 -19.76
CA SER A 33 0.93 -6.72 -19.77
C SER A 33 -0.51 -7.13 -20.07
N ASP A 34 -0.77 -8.41 -20.32
CA ASP A 34 -2.14 -8.95 -20.46
C ASP A 34 -3.05 -8.58 -19.27
N ALA A 35 -2.50 -8.55 -18.05
CA ALA A 35 -3.26 -8.19 -16.85
C ALA A 35 -3.56 -6.68 -16.73
N ASP A 36 -2.85 -5.85 -17.50
CA ASP A 36 -2.93 -4.38 -17.42
C ASP A 36 -3.65 -3.74 -18.60
N ALA A 37 -4.25 -4.52 -19.50
CA ALA A 37 -4.87 -4.01 -20.72
C ALA A 37 -5.89 -2.87 -20.49
N ASN A 38 -6.56 -2.87 -19.32
CA ASN A 38 -7.52 -1.84 -18.92
C ASN A 38 -7.03 -0.95 -17.76
N ALA A 39 -5.76 -1.04 -17.37
CA ALA A 39 -5.23 -0.33 -16.20
C ALA A 39 -5.25 1.21 -16.38
N LYS A 40 -5.32 1.94 -15.26
CA LYS A 40 -5.39 3.41 -15.26
C LYS A 40 -4.25 4.08 -16.05
N HIS A 41 -3.03 3.55 -16.01
CA HIS A 41 -1.88 4.14 -16.71
C HIS A 41 -1.94 3.98 -18.22
N VAL A 42 -2.53 2.90 -18.72
CA VAL A 42 -2.72 2.67 -20.16
C VAL A 42 -3.60 3.76 -20.76
N ALA A 43 -4.67 4.12 -20.06
CA ALA A 43 -5.56 5.21 -20.44
C ALA A 43 -5.04 6.62 -20.09
N ALA A 44 -3.98 6.73 -19.27
CA ALA A 44 -3.40 8.02 -18.89
C ALA A 44 -2.38 8.55 -19.92
N CYS A 45 -1.77 7.66 -20.69
CA CYS A 45 -0.80 7.99 -21.74
C CYS A 45 -1.48 8.22 -23.10
N ASP A 46 -0.75 8.85 -24.03
CA ASP A 46 -1.23 9.17 -25.38
C ASP A 46 -1.22 7.96 -26.32
N GLU A 47 -0.26 7.04 -26.12
CA GLU A 47 -0.12 5.77 -26.83
C GLU A 47 0.16 4.64 -25.85
N ALA A 48 -0.15 3.40 -26.23
CA ALA A 48 0.13 2.22 -25.40
C ALA A 48 0.60 1.02 -26.24
N VAL A 49 1.57 0.26 -25.73
CA VAL A 49 2.14 -0.92 -26.40
C VAL A 49 2.06 -2.15 -25.49
N HIS A 50 1.53 -3.24 -26.04
CA HIS A 50 1.51 -4.54 -25.36
C HIS A 50 2.90 -5.16 -25.33
N ILE A 51 3.32 -5.65 -24.17
CA ILE A 51 4.68 -6.16 -23.95
C ILE A 51 4.72 -7.60 -23.40
N GLY A 52 3.59 -8.29 -23.27
CA GLY A 52 3.58 -9.72 -22.93
C GLY A 52 2.56 -10.20 -21.92
N GLY A 53 2.85 -11.38 -21.38
CA GLY A 53 2.03 -12.10 -20.41
C GLY A 53 1.88 -11.36 -19.07
N SER A 54 0.94 -11.83 -18.26
CA SER A 54 0.54 -11.18 -17.01
C SER A 54 1.63 -11.06 -15.95
N THR A 55 2.66 -11.90 -15.98
CA THR A 55 3.75 -11.83 -14.99
C THR A 55 4.81 -10.80 -15.40
N ALA A 56 5.44 -10.15 -14.42
CA ALA A 56 6.52 -9.19 -14.68
C ALA A 56 7.69 -9.80 -15.48
N ALA A 57 8.04 -11.06 -15.22
CA ALA A 57 9.10 -11.78 -15.92
C ALA A 57 8.80 -11.98 -17.42
N GLU A 58 7.52 -12.08 -17.78
CA GLU A 58 7.08 -12.23 -19.17
C GLU A 58 6.78 -10.89 -19.85
N SER A 59 6.82 -9.77 -19.11
CA SER A 59 6.45 -8.44 -19.58
C SER A 59 7.45 -7.35 -19.12
N TYR A 60 7.20 -6.66 -18.01
CA TYR A 60 7.93 -5.47 -17.56
C TYR A 60 9.43 -5.67 -17.31
N LEU A 61 9.89 -6.91 -17.10
CA LEU A 61 11.30 -7.26 -16.94
C LEU A 61 11.97 -7.69 -18.26
N ARG A 62 11.25 -7.66 -19.40
CA ARG A 62 11.78 -8.02 -20.71
C ARG A 62 12.39 -6.81 -21.40
N VAL A 63 13.67 -6.58 -21.14
CA VAL A 63 14.48 -5.50 -21.71
C VAL A 63 14.27 -5.36 -23.21
N GLU A 64 14.33 -6.46 -23.97
CA GLU A 64 14.23 -6.43 -25.43
C GLU A 64 12.88 -5.85 -25.89
N ARG A 65 11.79 -6.25 -25.24
CA ARG A 65 10.44 -5.79 -25.59
C ARG A 65 10.23 -4.32 -25.28
N ILE A 66 10.80 -3.83 -24.19
CA ILE A 66 10.73 -2.40 -23.83
C ILE A 66 11.50 -1.56 -24.87
N ILE A 67 12.69 -1.99 -25.27
CA ILE A 67 13.49 -1.30 -26.28
C ILE A 67 12.81 -1.35 -27.66
N GLU A 68 12.23 -2.49 -28.04
CA GLU A 68 11.44 -2.62 -29.27
C GLU A 68 10.23 -1.68 -29.28
N ALA A 69 9.48 -1.60 -28.16
CA ALA A 69 8.34 -0.70 -28.02
C ALA A 69 8.76 0.79 -28.12
N ALA A 70 9.86 1.16 -27.48
CA ALA A 70 10.39 2.53 -27.54
C ALA A 70 10.80 2.92 -28.97
N ARG A 71 11.46 2.01 -29.70
CA ARG A 71 11.83 2.21 -31.10
C ARG A 71 10.62 2.31 -32.02
N ALA A 72 9.65 1.39 -31.86
CA ALA A 72 8.46 1.34 -32.70
C ALA A 72 7.59 2.60 -32.57
N THR A 73 7.53 3.19 -31.37
CA THR A 73 6.74 4.40 -31.11
C THR A 73 7.50 5.70 -31.36
N GLY A 74 8.82 5.63 -31.58
CA GLY A 74 9.70 6.78 -31.76
C GLY A 74 9.96 7.55 -30.47
N ALA A 75 9.87 6.89 -29.31
CA ALA A 75 10.24 7.50 -28.04
C ALA A 75 11.73 7.84 -28.02
N GLN A 76 12.06 9.06 -27.59
CA GLN A 76 13.44 9.56 -27.53
C GLN A 76 14.13 9.19 -26.21
N ALA A 77 13.33 8.93 -25.18
CA ALA A 77 13.78 8.60 -23.85
C ALA A 77 12.85 7.60 -23.19
N VAL A 78 13.37 6.87 -22.21
CA VAL A 78 12.61 5.95 -21.37
C VAL A 78 12.70 6.38 -19.92
N HIS A 79 11.55 6.56 -19.28
CA HIS A 79 11.45 6.78 -17.85
C HIS A 79 11.16 5.44 -17.15
N PRO A 80 12.06 4.92 -16.32
CA PRO A 80 11.87 3.60 -15.70
C PRO A 80 10.96 3.64 -14.47
N GLY A 81 10.71 4.83 -13.89
CA GLY A 81 9.99 4.95 -12.63
C GLY A 81 10.82 4.39 -11.48
N TYR A 82 10.24 3.50 -10.69
CA TYR A 82 10.91 2.78 -9.60
C TYR A 82 10.57 1.28 -9.65
N GLY A 83 11.41 0.43 -9.06
CA GLY A 83 11.30 -1.03 -9.22
C GLY A 83 11.55 -1.48 -10.67
N PHE A 84 11.15 -2.70 -11.01
CA PHE A 84 11.38 -3.33 -12.32
C PHE A 84 12.83 -3.14 -12.84
N LEU A 85 13.00 -2.35 -13.91
CA LEU A 85 14.27 -2.13 -14.60
C LEU A 85 14.97 -0.82 -14.21
N SER A 86 14.46 -0.08 -13.21
CA SER A 86 14.99 1.24 -12.82
C SER A 86 16.42 1.23 -12.28
N GLU A 87 16.87 0.10 -11.73
CA GLU A 87 18.21 -0.10 -11.17
C GLU A 87 18.94 -1.25 -11.90
N ASN A 88 18.52 -1.55 -13.13
CA ASN A 88 19.09 -2.65 -13.92
C ASN A 88 20.13 -2.12 -14.92
N GLU A 89 21.39 -2.55 -14.74
CA GLU A 89 22.54 -2.15 -15.57
C GLU A 89 22.35 -2.52 -17.05
N ASP A 90 21.91 -3.75 -17.31
CA ASP A 90 21.72 -4.27 -18.68
C ASP A 90 20.68 -3.43 -19.44
N PHE A 91 19.63 -2.99 -18.76
CA PHE A 91 18.58 -2.16 -19.34
C PHE A 91 19.08 -0.75 -19.70
N ALA A 92 19.84 -0.13 -18.80
CA ALA A 92 20.42 1.19 -19.05
C ALA A 92 21.45 1.13 -20.20
N HIS A 93 22.27 0.08 -20.27
CA HIS A 93 23.14 -0.19 -21.43
C HIS A 93 22.35 -0.43 -22.72
N ALA A 94 21.24 -1.19 -22.66
CA ALA A 94 20.41 -1.45 -23.83
C ALA A 94 19.74 -0.16 -24.36
N CYS A 95 19.33 0.75 -23.47
CA CYS A 95 18.86 2.09 -23.85
C CYS A 95 19.94 2.87 -24.61
N GLU A 96 21.16 2.94 -24.07
CA GLU A 96 22.30 3.63 -24.69
C GLU A 96 22.65 3.03 -26.07
N ALA A 97 22.76 1.71 -26.16
CA ALA A 97 23.02 1.00 -27.41
C ALA A 97 21.91 1.22 -28.45
N ALA A 98 20.69 1.53 -28.00
CA ALA A 98 19.56 1.84 -28.85
C ALA A 98 19.44 3.33 -29.22
N GLY A 99 20.30 4.20 -28.69
CA GLY A 99 20.21 5.65 -28.89
C GLY A 99 19.01 6.29 -28.17
N ILE A 100 18.51 5.62 -27.12
CA ILE A 100 17.38 6.07 -26.30
C ILE A 100 17.94 6.59 -24.98
N VAL A 101 17.54 7.80 -24.58
CA VAL A 101 18.00 8.36 -23.31
C VAL A 101 17.34 7.64 -22.14
N PHE A 102 18.13 7.01 -21.28
CA PHE A 102 17.67 6.50 -20.00
C PHE A 102 17.49 7.67 -19.02
N ILE A 103 16.26 7.92 -18.55
CA ILE A 103 15.97 8.99 -17.59
C ILE A 103 16.28 8.48 -16.18
N GLY A 104 17.56 8.55 -15.82
CA GLY A 104 18.09 8.08 -14.56
C GLY A 104 19.61 8.28 -14.49
N PRO A 105 20.26 7.69 -13.47
CA PRO A 105 21.71 7.77 -13.34
C PRO A 105 22.45 7.01 -14.44
N PRO A 106 23.74 7.33 -14.65
CA PRO A 106 24.57 6.60 -15.60
C PRO A 106 24.80 5.16 -15.14
N VAL A 107 25.10 4.26 -16.07
CA VAL A 107 25.23 2.82 -15.80
C VAL A 107 26.30 2.53 -14.74
N GLU A 108 27.41 3.26 -14.79
CA GLU A 108 28.51 3.11 -13.84
C GLU A 108 28.08 3.45 -12.41
N ALA A 109 27.17 4.42 -12.24
CA ALA A 109 26.64 4.78 -10.93
C ALA A 109 25.67 3.72 -10.39
N ILE A 110 24.84 3.14 -11.25
CA ILE A 110 23.97 1.99 -10.91
C ILE A 110 24.83 0.82 -10.46
N ALA A 111 25.84 0.45 -11.24
CA ALA A 111 26.75 -0.65 -10.94
C ALA A 111 27.54 -0.44 -9.64
N ALA A 112 28.06 0.79 -9.43
CA ALA A 112 28.80 1.14 -8.23
C ALA A 112 27.98 1.00 -6.95
N MET A 113 26.66 1.25 -7.02
CA MET A 113 25.76 1.18 -5.88
C MET A 113 25.06 -0.18 -5.73
N GLY A 114 25.03 -1.02 -6.76
CA GLY A 114 24.45 -2.37 -6.69
C GLY A 114 25.20 -3.35 -5.77
N SER A 115 26.49 -3.12 -5.52
CA SER A 115 27.31 -3.93 -4.61
C SER A 115 27.54 -3.22 -3.27
N LYS A 116 27.04 -3.79 -2.17
CA LYS A 116 27.19 -3.22 -0.81
C LYS A 116 28.64 -2.95 -0.43
N ALA A 117 29.56 -3.85 -0.77
CA ALA A 117 30.98 -3.69 -0.46
C ALA A 117 31.61 -2.56 -1.29
N ALA A 118 31.32 -2.49 -2.59
CA ALA A 118 31.82 -1.43 -3.47
C ALA A 118 31.26 -0.06 -3.07
N ALA A 119 29.96 0.00 -2.81
CA ALA A 119 29.28 1.20 -2.35
C ALA A 119 29.91 1.73 -1.06
N LYS A 120 30.17 0.87 -0.07
CA LYS A 120 30.82 1.27 1.19
C LYS A 120 32.25 1.76 1.00
N ALA A 121 33.04 1.11 0.17
CA ALA A 121 34.40 1.57 -0.11
C ALA A 121 34.41 2.98 -0.73
N LEU A 122 33.48 3.25 -1.65
CA LEU A 122 33.30 4.57 -2.27
C LEU A 122 32.83 5.61 -1.24
N MET A 123 31.85 5.26 -0.41
CA MET A 123 31.33 6.15 0.64
C MET A 123 32.40 6.49 1.69
N HIS A 124 33.21 5.51 2.08
CA HIS A 124 34.34 5.74 2.98
C HIS A 124 35.36 6.72 2.36
N ALA A 125 35.71 6.52 1.08
CA ALA A 125 36.62 7.41 0.36
C ALA A 125 36.04 8.83 0.20
N ALA A 126 34.71 8.95 0.14
CA ALA A 126 33.98 10.21 0.08
C ALA A 126 33.73 10.86 1.46
N ALA A 127 34.31 10.31 2.53
CA ALA A 127 34.11 10.76 3.92
C ALA A 127 32.64 10.77 4.37
N VAL A 128 31.81 9.89 3.80
CA VAL A 128 30.43 9.67 4.24
C VAL A 128 30.46 8.73 5.46
N PRO A 129 29.81 9.08 6.58
CA PRO A 129 29.81 8.24 7.79
C PRO A 129 29.28 6.84 7.50
N LEU A 130 30.03 5.80 7.88
CA LEU A 130 29.63 4.40 7.74
C LEU A 130 29.37 3.78 9.10
N VAL A 131 28.43 2.82 9.14
CA VAL A 131 28.22 2.00 10.34
C VAL A 131 29.54 1.28 10.67
N PRO A 132 30.05 1.36 11.90
CA PRO A 132 31.23 0.62 12.31
C PRO A 132 31.08 -0.85 11.98
N GLY A 133 32.06 -1.45 11.35
CA GLY A 133 31.93 -2.80 10.83
C GLY A 133 33.16 -3.31 10.11
N TYR A 134 33.11 -4.58 9.73
CA TYR A 134 34.10 -5.24 8.90
C TYR A 134 33.50 -5.54 7.52
N HIS A 135 34.18 -5.02 6.49
CA HIS A 135 33.77 -5.12 5.08
C HIS A 135 34.88 -5.67 4.18
N GLY A 136 35.93 -6.23 4.77
CA GLY A 136 37.10 -6.72 4.06
C GLY A 136 36.87 -8.00 3.27
N ASP A 137 37.85 -8.32 2.41
CA ASP A 137 37.82 -9.51 1.56
C ASP A 137 38.15 -10.81 2.28
N ASP A 138 38.77 -10.75 3.46
CA ASP A 138 39.12 -11.93 4.22
C ASP A 138 37.87 -12.48 4.94
N GLN A 139 37.54 -13.74 4.65
CA GLN A 139 36.33 -14.40 5.11
C GLN A 139 36.63 -15.54 6.09
N ASP A 140 37.85 -15.58 6.65
CA ASP A 140 38.23 -16.49 7.72
C ASP A 140 37.31 -16.32 8.95
N ALA A 141 36.78 -17.44 9.44
CA ALA A 141 35.77 -17.42 10.51
C ALA A 141 36.33 -16.90 11.84
N GLN A 142 37.62 -17.16 12.15
CA GLN A 142 38.23 -16.67 13.38
C GLN A 142 38.53 -15.18 13.31
N LEU A 143 38.97 -14.68 12.16
CA LEU A 143 39.10 -13.25 11.92
C LEU A 143 37.75 -12.54 12.08
N LEU A 144 36.72 -13.00 11.38
CA LEU A 144 35.37 -12.43 11.45
C LEU A 144 34.84 -12.40 12.90
N HIS A 145 35.13 -13.44 13.70
CA HIS A 145 34.74 -13.47 15.11
C HIS A 145 35.50 -12.41 15.92
N ARG A 146 36.83 -12.28 15.75
CA ARG A 146 37.62 -11.24 16.42
C ARG A 146 37.17 -9.83 16.04
N GLU A 147 36.82 -9.61 14.78
CA GLU A 147 36.28 -8.33 14.31
C GLU A 147 34.93 -8.03 14.98
N ALA A 148 34.04 -9.02 15.09
CA ALA A 148 32.78 -8.86 15.83
C ALA A 148 33.00 -8.52 17.31
N ASP A 149 33.95 -9.19 17.97
CA ASP A 149 34.33 -8.87 19.35
C ASP A 149 34.88 -7.44 19.48
N ALA A 150 35.66 -6.97 18.51
CA ALA A 150 36.24 -5.63 18.49
C ALA A 150 35.18 -4.53 18.22
N ILE A 151 34.22 -4.78 17.32
CA ILE A 151 33.07 -3.89 17.07
C ILE A 151 32.18 -3.80 18.32
N GLY A 152 32.07 -4.91 19.04
CA GLY A 152 31.26 -5.07 20.24
C GLY A 152 29.80 -5.38 19.93
N TYR A 153 29.19 -6.23 20.75
CA TYR A 153 27.82 -6.69 20.56
C TYR A 153 26.76 -5.66 21.01
N PRO A 154 25.52 -5.72 20.48
CA PRO A 154 25.07 -6.60 19.40
C PRO A 154 25.67 -6.20 18.04
N VAL A 155 25.90 -7.19 17.17
CA VAL A 155 26.36 -7.03 15.79
C VAL A 155 25.37 -7.66 14.82
N LEU A 156 25.40 -7.22 13.57
CA LEU A 156 24.55 -7.67 12.48
C LEU A 156 25.43 -8.30 11.41
N LEU A 157 25.23 -9.59 11.18
CA LEU A 157 25.78 -10.30 10.03
C LEU A 157 24.89 -10.04 8.82
N LYS A 158 25.49 -9.67 7.69
CA LYS A 158 24.79 -9.46 6.41
C LYS A 158 25.50 -10.20 5.29
N ALA A 159 24.74 -10.80 4.38
CA ALA A 159 25.28 -11.22 3.09
C ALA A 159 25.85 -10.02 2.31
N SER A 160 27.00 -10.22 1.66
CA SER A 160 27.65 -9.17 0.84
C SER A 160 26.89 -8.87 -0.46
N ALA A 161 26.08 -9.82 -0.94
CA ALA A 161 25.23 -9.70 -2.11
C ALA A 161 23.75 -9.81 -1.71
N GLY A 162 22.87 -9.14 -2.46
CA GLY A 162 21.42 -9.16 -2.27
C GLY A 162 20.85 -8.05 -1.38
N GLY A 163 19.51 -7.93 -1.39
CA GLY A 163 18.73 -6.92 -0.67
C GLY A 163 17.50 -7.51 0.06
N GLY A 164 16.74 -6.67 0.75
CA GLY A 164 15.45 -7.05 1.35
C GLY A 164 15.51 -7.95 2.59
N GLY A 165 16.53 -7.80 3.45
CA GLY A 165 16.58 -8.49 4.76
C GLY A 165 17.01 -9.97 4.73
N LYS A 166 17.09 -10.61 3.57
CA LYS A 166 17.53 -12.02 3.43
C LYS A 166 19.02 -12.16 3.70
N GLY A 167 19.42 -13.19 4.43
CA GLY A 167 20.81 -13.40 4.85
C GLY A 167 21.28 -12.38 5.89
N MET A 168 20.38 -11.89 6.75
CA MET A 168 20.71 -10.99 7.86
C MET A 168 20.47 -11.68 9.20
N ARG A 169 21.42 -11.56 10.14
CA ARG A 169 21.25 -12.06 11.52
C ARG A 169 21.84 -11.14 12.55
N VAL A 170 21.04 -10.82 13.56
CA VAL A 170 21.52 -10.17 14.78
C VAL A 170 22.21 -11.21 15.65
N VAL A 171 23.40 -10.89 16.13
CA VAL A 171 24.15 -11.66 17.11
C VAL A 171 24.28 -10.78 18.34
N GLU A 172 23.77 -11.26 19.47
CA GLU A 172 23.75 -10.48 20.71
C GLU A 172 24.97 -10.74 21.60
N ARG A 173 25.62 -11.89 21.44
CA ARG A 173 26.73 -12.34 22.30
C ARG A 173 27.79 -13.08 21.49
N SER A 174 29.04 -12.99 21.95
CA SER A 174 30.19 -13.61 21.27
C SER A 174 30.06 -15.12 21.09
N GLU A 175 29.50 -15.83 22.08
CA GLU A 175 29.29 -17.28 22.03
C GLU A 175 28.34 -17.74 20.91
N ASP A 176 27.42 -16.88 20.47
CA ASP A 176 26.43 -17.19 19.45
C ASP A 176 26.95 -16.95 18.01
N PHE A 177 28.11 -16.29 17.88
CA PHE A 177 28.62 -15.79 16.60
C PHE A 177 28.92 -16.90 15.59
N ALA A 178 29.60 -17.97 16.01
CA ALA A 178 30.02 -19.04 15.10
C ALA A 178 28.81 -19.76 14.45
N ALA A 179 27.76 -20.00 15.23
CA ALA A 179 26.52 -20.62 14.74
C ALA A 179 25.77 -19.68 13.78
N ALA A 180 25.67 -18.40 14.14
CA ALA A 180 25.03 -17.38 13.31
C ALA A 180 25.76 -17.18 11.97
N LEU A 181 27.09 -17.13 11.98
CA LEU A 181 27.93 -17.01 10.79
C LEU A 181 27.72 -18.18 9.83
N ALA A 182 27.77 -19.42 10.35
CA ALA A 182 27.57 -20.61 9.52
C ALA A 182 26.18 -20.62 8.86
N SER A 183 25.14 -20.20 9.59
CA SER A 183 23.80 -20.04 9.02
C SER A 183 23.72 -18.94 7.98
N CYS A 184 24.30 -17.77 8.25
CA CYS A 184 24.33 -16.63 7.32
C CYS A 184 25.01 -17.00 6.00
N LYS A 185 26.16 -17.69 6.05
CA LYS A 185 26.87 -18.15 4.85
C LYS A 185 26.05 -19.15 4.03
N ARG A 186 25.38 -20.12 4.67
CA ARG A 186 24.50 -21.07 3.98
C ARG A 186 23.35 -20.38 3.26
N GLU A 187 22.70 -19.45 3.94
CA GLU A 187 21.58 -18.68 3.39
C GLU A 187 22.03 -17.81 2.22
N ALA A 188 23.16 -17.10 2.38
CA ALA A 188 23.76 -16.28 1.33
C ALA A 188 24.15 -17.10 0.10
N ALA A 189 24.80 -18.25 0.30
CA ALA A 189 25.15 -19.17 -0.79
C ALA A 189 23.90 -19.70 -1.53
N SER A 190 22.87 -20.11 -0.79
CA SER A 190 21.63 -20.64 -1.38
C SER A 190 20.81 -19.58 -2.12
N SER A 191 20.82 -18.34 -1.64
CA SER A 191 19.98 -17.25 -2.16
C SER A 191 20.65 -16.45 -3.26
N PHE A 192 21.98 -16.29 -3.18
CA PHE A 192 22.74 -15.33 -4.02
C PHE A 192 23.96 -15.95 -4.70
N GLY A 193 24.24 -17.24 -4.48
CA GLY A 193 25.43 -17.92 -5.04
C GLY A 193 26.76 -17.39 -4.49
N ASN A 194 26.72 -16.61 -3.40
CA ASN A 194 27.88 -15.95 -2.79
C ASN A 194 27.79 -16.11 -1.26
N ASP A 195 28.82 -16.71 -0.65
CA ASP A 195 28.87 -16.99 0.79
C ASP A 195 29.57 -15.89 1.61
N ARG A 196 29.98 -14.79 0.96
CA ARG A 196 30.65 -13.67 1.62
C ARG A 196 29.71 -12.90 2.53
N VAL A 197 30.21 -12.52 3.70
CA VAL A 197 29.47 -11.77 4.71
C VAL A 197 30.18 -10.48 5.11
N LEU A 198 29.40 -9.54 5.62
CA LEU A 198 29.80 -8.29 6.23
C LEU A 198 29.34 -8.30 7.70
N ILE A 199 30.11 -7.64 8.57
CA ILE A 199 29.77 -7.47 9.98
C ILE A 199 29.55 -5.99 10.23
N GLU A 200 28.43 -5.63 10.84
CA GLU A 200 28.14 -4.24 11.20
C GLU A 200 27.69 -4.15 12.64
N LYS A 201 27.93 -3.01 13.27
CA LYS A 201 27.32 -2.70 14.56
C LYS A 201 25.80 -2.72 14.40
N TYR A 202 25.11 -3.47 15.26
CA TYR A 202 23.65 -3.42 15.31
C TYR A 202 23.22 -2.20 16.13
N LEU A 203 22.44 -1.32 15.51
CA LEU A 203 21.92 -0.11 16.14
C LEU A 203 20.57 -0.41 16.78
N THR A 204 20.42 -0.12 18.08
CA THR A 204 19.18 -0.33 18.82
C THR A 204 18.25 0.87 18.66
N ARG A 205 16.97 0.62 18.35
CA ARG A 205 15.95 1.64 18.05
C ARG A 205 16.41 2.67 17.00
N PRO A 206 16.87 2.23 15.81
CA PRO A 206 17.33 3.18 14.82
C PRO A 206 16.16 3.83 14.09
N ARG A 207 16.35 5.09 13.71
CA ARG A 207 15.51 5.80 12.73
C ARG A 207 16.04 5.55 11.33
N HIS A 208 15.13 5.36 10.39
CA HIS A 208 15.45 5.31 8.97
C HIS A 208 15.16 6.70 8.39
N VAL A 209 16.23 7.46 8.12
CA VAL A 209 16.14 8.82 7.58
C VAL A 209 16.89 8.85 6.27
N GLU A 210 16.28 9.42 5.24
CA GLU A 210 16.86 9.44 3.91
C GLU A 210 16.90 10.87 3.35
N VAL A 211 17.80 11.10 2.41
CA VAL A 211 17.99 12.42 1.79
C VAL A 211 17.77 12.30 0.29
N GLN A 212 16.87 13.13 -0.23
CA GLN A 212 16.70 13.28 -1.67
C GLN A 212 17.89 14.03 -2.26
N VAL A 213 18.56 13.45 -3.25
CA VAL A 213 19.60 14.12 -4.03
C VAL A 213 19.20 14.30 -5.49
N PHE A 214 19.76 15.33 -6.10
CA PHE A 214 19.65 15.59 -7.53
C PHE A 214 20.99 16.05 -8.08
N ALA A 215 21.42 15.50 -9.20
CA ALA A 215 22.64 15.91 -9.88
C ALA A 215 22.44 16.03 -11.39
N ASP A 216 23.20 16.91 -12.04
CA ASP A 216 23.18 17.11 -13.49
C ASP A 216 24.54 16.75 -14.15
N ARG A 217 24.58 16.79 -15.48
CA ARG A 217 25.81 16.55 -16.26
C ARG A 217 26.78 17.75 -16.27
N HIS A 218 26.38 18.88 -15.68
CA HIS A 218 27.11 20.15 -15.66
C HIS A 218 27.85 20.38 -14.34
N GLY A 219 27.90 19.36 -13.46
CA GLY A 219 28.58 19.41 -12.16
C GLY A 219 27.70 19.95 -11.02
N GLY A 220 26.44 20.26 -11.29
CA GLY A 220 25.44 20.60 -10.29
C GLY A 220 25.05 19.37 -9.47
N ALA A 221 25.04 19.51 -8.14
CA ALA A 221 24.51 18.50 -7.23
C ALA A 221 23.93 19.18 -5.99
N VAL A 222 22.69 18.87 -5.65
CA VAL A 222 21.92 19.45 -4.52
C VAL A 222 21.17 18.35 -3.77
N TYR A 223 20.80 18.64 -2.52
CA TYR A 223 19.86 17.83 -1.74
C TYR A 223 18.55 18.57 -1.53
N LEU A 224 17.42 17.86 -1.66
CA LEU A 224 16.06 18.34 -1.41
C LEU A 224 15.55 17.85 -0.05
N PHE A 225 16.38 18.04 0.96
CA PHE A 225 16.13 17.75 2.37
C PHE A 225 15.86 16.27 2.68
N ASP A 226 15.56 16.03 3.96
CA ASP A 226 15.39 14.72 4.57
C ASP A 226 13.92 14.25 4.62
N ARG A 227 13.75 12.92 4.64
CA ARG A 227 12.49 12.23 4.93
C ARG A 227 12.73 11.21 6.04
N ASP A 228 11.76 11.06 6.94
CA ASP A 228 11.73 9.95 7.89
C ASP A 228 10.81 8.85 7.39
N CYS A 229 11.37 7.64 7.24
CA CYS A 229 10.68 6.44 6.77
C CYS A 229 10.76 5.33 7.82
N SER A 230 10.90 5.68 9.11
CA SER A 230 11.09 4.72 10.20
C SER A 230 9.86 3.85 10.41
N VAL A 231 8.65 4.33 10.09
CA VAL A 231 7.43 3.55 10.25
C VAL A 231 7.30 2.55 9.10
N GLN A 232 7.83 1.35 9.35
CA GLN A 232 7.90 0.27 8.38
C GLN A 232 7.47 -1.06 9.00
N ARG A 233 6.96 -1.97 8.15
CA ARG A 233 6.61 -3.35 8.51
C ARG A 233 7.49 -4.32 7.75
N ARG A 234 8.30 -5.15 8.44
CA ARG A 234 9.17 -6.15 7.78
C ARG A 234 9.96 -5.55 6.60
N HIS A 235 10.53 -4.36 6.81
CA HIS A 235 11.27 -3.57 5.81
C HIS A 235 10.43 -2.95 4.66
N GLN A 236 9.10 -3.01 4.74
CA GLN A 236 8.20 -2.27 3.84
C GLN A 236 7.82 -0.94 4.50
N LYS A 237 8.15 0.20 3.87
CA LYS A 237 7.76 1.54 4.33
C LYS A 237 6.22 1.69 4.28
N VAL A 238 5.63 2.27 5.33
CA VAL A 238 4.16 2.37 5.52
C VAL A 238 3.70 3.82 5.62
N LEU A 239 4.41 4.61 6.45
CA LEU A 239 4.22 6.05 6.60
C LEU A 239 5.57 6.75 6.45
N GLU A 240 5.57 7.83 5.69
CA GLU A 240 6.74 8.65 5.42
C GLU A 240 6.43 10.11 5.71
N GLU A 241 7.39 10.86 6.24
CA GLU A 241 7.18 12.28 6.48
C GLU A 241 8.40 13.14 6.14
N ALA A 242 8.13 14.35 5.66
CA ALA A 242 9.14 15.34 5.34
C ALA A 242 8.77 16.69 5.96
N PRO A 243 9.74 17.42 6.56
CA PRO A 243 11.07 16.94 6.93
C PRO A 243 11.01 15.92 8.08
N ALA A 244 12.10 15.21 8.35
CA ALA A 244 12.21 14.31 9.49
C ALA A 244 12.03 15.06 10.82
N PRO A 245 11.18 14.55 11.73
CA PRO A 245 10.84 15.24 12.97
C PRO A 245 12.00 15.22 13.98
N GLY A 246 12.10 16.28 14.78
CA GLY A 246 13.02 16.34 15.93
C GLY A 246 14.51 16.40 15.61
N LEU A 247 14.93 16.53 14.34
CA LEU A 247 16.35 16.69 13.99
C LEU A 247 16.78 18.17 14.05
N ALA A 248 17.95 18.41 14.64
CA ALA A 248 18.60 19.72 14.64
C ALA A 248 18.99 20.14 13.21
N ALA A 249 18.98 21.46 12.94
CA ALA A 249 19.26 21.99 11.60
C ALA A 249 20.69 21.65 11.13
N GLU A 250 21.63 21.58 12.06
CA GLU A 250 23.03 21.22 11.82
C GLU A 250 23.15 19.77 11.32
N ILE A 251 22.46 18.83 11.98
CA ILE A 251 22.44 17.42 11.58
C ILE A 251 21.80 17.27 10.20
N LYS A 252 20.67 17.95 9.94
CA LYS A 252 20.02 17.94 8.61
C LYS A 252 20.98 18.42 7.51
N ARG A 253 21.72 19.48 7.79
CA ARG A 253 22.72 20.03 6.86
C ARG A 253 23.88 19.05 6.63
N GLU A 254 24.42 18.46 7.69
CA GLU A 254 25.51 17.47 7.60
C GLU A 254 25.09 16.22 6.82
N MET A 255 23.89 15.70 7.06
CA MET A 255 23.31 14.61 6.27
C MET A 255 23.14 14.99 4.80
N GLY A 256 22.63 16.21 4.53
CA GLY A 256 22.48 16.74 3.18
C GLY A 256 23.80 16.86 2.43
N GLU A 257 24.83 17.41 3.09
CA GLU A 257 26.17 17.56 2.54
C GLU A 257 26.83 16.18 2.29
N ALA A 258 26.66 15.23 3.22
CA ALA A 258 27.13 13.86 3.06
C ALA A 258 26.42 13.15 1.89
N ALA A 259 25.11 13.35 1.71
CA ALA A 259 24.36 12.78 0.60
C ALA A 259 24.82 13.35 -0.76
N VAL A 260 25.10 14.65 -0.85
CA VAL A 260 25.69 15.25 -2.06
C VAL A 260 27.11 14.74 -2.31
N ALA A 261 27.91 14.54 -1.26
CA ALA A 261 29.23 13.94 -1.38
C ALA A 261 29.15 12.51 -1.93
N ALA A 262 28.19 11.70 -1.43
CA ALA A 262 27.89 10.36 -1.94
C ALA A 262 27.54 10.38 -3.44
N ALA A 263 26.62 11.25 -3.85
CA ALA A 263 26.22 11.40 -5.25
C ALA A 263 27.40 11.80 -6.15
N ARG A 264 28.24 12.75 -5.70
CA ARG A 264 29.44 13.17 -6.44
C ARG A 264 30.48 12.06 -6.57
N ALA A 265 30.64 11.22 -5.55
CA ALA A 265 31.61 10.13 -5.55
C ALA A 265 31.36 9.10 -6.66
N VAL A 266 30.13 8.99 -7.15
CA VAL A 266 29.75 8.10 -8.25
C VAL A 266 29.36 8.82 -9.54
N ASN A 267 29.65 10.12 -9.65
CA ASN A 267 29.25 10.94 -10.81
C ASN A 267 27.75 10.79 -11.14
N TYR A 268 26.93 10.80 -10.09
CA TYR A 268 25.49 10.56 -10.20
C TYR A 268 24.80 11.60 -11.09
N VAL A 269 23.71 11.21 -11.76
CA VAL A 269 22.87 12.09 -12.58
C VAL A 269 21.40 11.76 -12.33
N GLY A 270 20.54 12.77 -12.36
CA GLY A 270 19.10 12.62 -12.11
C GLY A 270 18.77 12.58 -10.62
N ALA A 271 17.61 12.00 -10.30
CA ALA A 271 17.13 11.84 -8.94
C ALA A 271 17.71 10.58 -8.29
N GLY A 272 18.11 10.68 -7.04
CA GLY A 272 18.55 9.53 -6.23
C GLY A 272 18.22 9.77 -4.76
N THR A 273 18.26 8.72 -3.96
CA THR A 273 18.05 8.86 -2.51
C THR A 273 19.16 8.16 -1.76
N VAL A 274 19.79 8.89 -0.83
CA VAL A 274 20.80 8.34 0.06
C VAL A 274 20.11 8.01 1.39
N GLU A 275 20.08 6.72 1.73
CA GLU A 275 19.45 6.23 2.94
C GLU A 275 20.45 6.18 4.09
N PHE A 276 20.07 6.77 5.22
CA PHE A 276 20.83 6.75 6.45
C PHE A 276 20.07 6.00 7.55
N ILE A 277 20.85 5.33 8.40
CA ILE A 277 20.37 4.81 9.67
C ILE A 277 20.91 5.70 10.79
N MET A 278 20.01 6.17 11.64
CA MET A 278 20.33 7.13 12.70
C MET A 278 20.04 6.57 14.08
N THR A 279 20.93 6.85 15.01
CA THR A 279 20.80 6.47 16.43
C THR A 279 20.03 7.54 17.22
N GLY A 280 19.55 7.19 18.41
CA GLY A 280 18.88 8.16 19.30
C GLY A 280 19.77 9.30 19.79
N THR A 281 21.10 9.19 19.68
CA THR A 281 22.07 10.26 20.01
C THR A 281 22.25 11.28 18.88
N GLY A 282 21.70 11.02 17.69
CA GLY A 282 21.84 11.87 16.51
C GLY A 282 22.97 11.46 15.57
N ASP A 283 23.75 10.42 15.90
CA ASP A 283 24.74 9.87 14.99
C ASP A 283 24.04 9.16 13.82
N PHE A 284 24.42 9.49 12.59
CA PHE A 284 23.86 8.92 11.37
C PHE A 284 24.94 8.20 10.56
N TYR A 285 24.52 7.16 9.84
CA TYR A 285 25.41 6.31 9.06
C TYR A 285 24.76 5.92 7.75
N PHE A 286 25.53 5.94 6.67
CA PHE A 286 25.09 5.51 5.35
C PHE A 286 24.71 4.03 5.38
N MET A 287 23.53 3.75 4.82
CA MET A 287 23.01 2.40 4.65
C MET A 287 23.16 1.95 3.19
N GLU A 288 22.54 2.69 2.28
CA GLU A 288 22.61 2.46 0.83
C GLU A 288 22.20 3.71 0.06
N MET A 289 22.37 3.67 -1.27
CA MET A 289 21.87 4.69 -2.18
C MET A 289 20.97 4.03 -3.21
N ASN A 290 19.70 4.41 -3.23
CA ASN A 290 18.76 3.96 -4.24
C ASN A 290 18.93 4.81 -5.49
N THR A 291 19.28 4.17 -6.61
CA THR A 291 19.70 4.85 -7.84
C THR A 291 18.50 5.17 -8.74
N ARG A 292 17.44 5.71 -8.14
CA ARG A 292 16.14 5.96 -8.77
C ARG A 292 15.33 6.99 -8.00
N LEU A 293 14.20 7.39 -8.57
CA LEU A 293 13.15 8.11 -7.83
C LEU A 293 12.59 7.19 -6.73
N GLN A 294 12.38 7.73 -5.52
CA GLN A 294 11.72 6.98 -4.45
C GLN A 294 10.20 7.07 -4.55
N VAL A 295 9.51 6.09 -3.97
CA VAL A 295 8.04 6.03 -4.00
C VAL A 295 7.45 7.23 -3.28
N GLU A 296 8.03 7.55 -2.13
CA GLU A 296 7.75 8.62 -1.17
C GLU A 296 8.33 9.98 -1.56
N HIS A 297 8.79 10.15 -2.81
CA HIS A 297 9.18 11.48 -3.29
C HIS A 297 8.10 12.57 -3.14
N PRO A 298 6.77 12.29 -3.17
CA PRO A 298 5.76 13.33 -3.04
C PRO A 298 5.85 14.14 -1.74
N VAL A 299 6.27 13.57 -0.60
CA VAL A 299 6.44 14.39 0.62
C VAL A 299 7.53 15.45 0.44
N THR A 300 8.61 15.12 -0.28
CA THR A 300 9.64 16.09 -0.67
C THR A 300 9.08 17.14 -1.62
N GLU A 301 8.28 16.74 -2.61
CA GLU A 301 7.66 17.69 -3.55
C GLU A 301 6.71 18.66 -2.84
N MET A 302 5.93 18.17 -1.87
CA MET A 302 4.97 18.98 -1.12
C MET A 302 5.65 20.04 -0.25
N VAL A 303 6.79 19.71 0.39
CA VAL A 303 7.51 20.68 1.23
C VAL A 303 8.47 21.59 0.45
N THR A 304 8.98 21.16 -0.71
CA THR A 304 9.91 21.98 -1.51
C THR A 304 9.21 22.76 -2.63
N GLY A 305 8.00 22.34 -2.98
CA GLY A 305 7.26 22.85 -4.13
C GLY A 305 7.87 22.53 -5.49
N GLN A 306 8.80 21.57 -5.56
CA GLN A 306 9.44 21.14 -6.82
C GLN A 306 8.77 19.88 -7.35
N ASP A 307 8.61 19.77 -8.67
CA ASP A 307 8.25 18.52 -9.35
C ASP A 307 9.54 17.78 -9.72
N LEU A 308 9.84 16.68 -9.01
CA LEU A 308 11.07 15.92 -9.19
C LEU A 308 11.09 15.18 -10.53
N VAL A 309 9.94 14.74 -11.03
CA VAL A 309 9.85 14.12 -12.36
C VAL A 309 10.19 15.16 -13.42
N GLU A 310 9.71 16.40 -13.29
CA GLU A 310 10.09 17.48 -14.22
C GLU A 310 11.60 17.70 -14.21
N TRP A 311 12.23 17.74 -13.03
CA TRP A 311 13.68 17.86 -12.92
C TRP A 311 14.40 16.67 -13.60
N GLN A 312 13.87 15.44 -13.48
CA GLN A 312 14.46 14.27 -14.12
C GLN A 312 14.42 14.41 -15.65
N LEU A 313 13.29 14.88 -16.19
CA LEU A 313 13.14 15.09 -17.63
C LEU A 313 14.09 16.19 -18.14
N ARG A 314 14.25 17.28 -17.40
CA ARG A 314 15.16 18.39 -17.77
C ARG A 314 16.61 17.95 -17.76
N VAL A 315 17.05 17.32 -16.67
CA VAL A 315 18.44 16.85 -16.53
C VAL A 315 18.76 15.77 -17.57
N ALA A 316 17.83 14.84 -17.83
CA ALA A 316 18.01 13.84 -18.89
C ALA A 316 18.06 14.48 -20.29
N ALA A 317 17.40 15.63 -20.48
CA ALA A 317 17.49 16.45 -21.69
C ALA A 317 18.75 17.36 -21.73
N ASP A 318 19.73 17.10 -20.86
CA ASP A 318 21.00 17.82 -20.73
C ASP A 318 20.86 19.29 -20.26
N GLU A 319 19.76 19.63 -19.59
CA GLU A 319 19.61 20.92 -18.92
C GLU A 319 20.30 20.92 -17.53
N PRO A 320 20.84 22.06 -17.07
CA PRO A 320 21.36 22.18 -15.71
C PRO A 320 20.23 22.16 -14.66
N LEU A 321 20.59 21.91 -13.40
CA LEU A 321 19.64 21.97 -12.28
C LEU A 321 18.92 23.33 -12.24
N PRO A 322 17.58 23.34 -12.08
CA PRO A 322 16.81 24.59 -12.06
C PRO A 322 17.13 25.51 -10.88
N LEU A 323 17.56 24.95 -9.74
CA LEU A 323 17.84 25.68 -8.51
C LEU A 323 19.18 25.23 -7.90
N THR A 324 19.87 26.18 -7.29
CA THR A 324 21.03 25.94 -6.43
C THR A 324 20.61 25.55 -5.00
N GLN A 325 21.52 24.98 -4.22
CA GLN A 325 21.26 24.56 -2.84
C GLN A 325 20.68 25.69 -1.97
N GLN A 326 21.14 26.93 -2.16
CA GLN A 326 20.69 28.09 -1.38
C GLN A 326 19.30 28.60 -1.78
N GLN A 327 18.79 28.21 -2.94
CA GLN A 327 17.46 28.58 -3.42
C GLN A 327 16.38 27.58 -2.96
N LEU A 328 16.78 26.36 -2.62
CA LEU A 328 15.89 25.34 -2.07
C LEU A 328 15.44 25.72 -0.66
N LYS A 329 14.13 25.57 -0.40
CA LYS A 329 13.50 25.90 0.89
C LYS A 329 12.50 24.82 1.25
N ILE A 330 12.27 24.67 2.56
CA ILE A 330 11.18 23.88 3.12
C ILE A 330 10.03 24.85 3.46
N ASP A 331 8.83 24.48 3.06
CA ASP A 331 7.57 25.10 3.46
C ASP A 331 6.64 24.05 4.09
N GLY A 332 6.38 24.20 5.38
CA GLY A 332 5.50 23.31 6.14
C GLY A 332 6.04 21.89 6.34
N HIS A 333 5.11 20.95 6.47
CA HIS A 333 5.35 19.54 6.76
C HIS A 333 4.41 18.68 5.91
N ALA A 334 4.90 17.56 5.41
CA ALA A 334 4.12 16.60 4.64
C ALA A 334 4.22 15.19 5.22
N ILE A 335 3.12 14.45 5.14
CA ILE A 335 3.03 13.04 5.56
C ILE A 335 2.39 12.27 4.42
N GLU A 336 2.96 11.13 4.07
CA GLU A 336 2.44 10.17 3.11
C GLU A 336 2.07 8.87 3.80
N ALA A 337 0.96 8.28 3.36
CA ALA A 337 0.51 6.95 3.76
C ALA A 337 0.32 6.08 2.53
N ARG A 338 0.89 4.87 2.55
CA ARG A 338 0.69 3.88 1.49
C ARG A 338 -0.55 3.03 1.77
N ILE A 339 -1.58 3.23 0.97
CA ILE A 339 -2.81 2.45 1.04
C ILE A 339 -2.60 1.17 0.22
N TYR A 340 -2.56 0.03 0.92
CA TYR A 340 -2.36 -1.29 0.34
C TYR A 340 -3.63 -2.13 0.41
N ALA A 341 -3.84 -2.95 -0.62
CA ALA A 341 -4.79 -4.05 -0.59
C ALA A 341 -4.18 -5.23 0.17
N GLU A 342 -4.34 -5.25 1.49
CA GLU A 342 -3.80 -6.26 2.41
C GLU A 342 -4.71 -6.40 3.64
N HIS A 343 -4.56 -7.49 4.38
CA HIS A 343 -5.34 -7.76 5.58
C HIS A 343 -4.46 -7.69 6.85
N PRO A 344 -4.36 -6.53 7.52
CA PRO A 344 -3.48 -6.36 8.68
C PRO A 344 -3.65 -7.41 9.78
N ALA A 345 -4.90 -7.68 10.19
CA ALA A 345 -5.19 -8.66 11.25
C ALA A 345 -4.81 -10.11 10.91
N ARG A 346 -4.66 -10.45 9.62
CA ARG A 346 -4.18 -11.77 9.16
C ARG A 346 -2.71 -11.74 8.77
N GLY A 347 -1.90 -10.97 9.50
CA GLY A 347 -0.46 -10.87 9.22
C GLY A 347 -0.14 -10.17 7.91
N PHE A 348 -1.04 -9.28 7.46
CA PHE A 348 -0.91 -8.47 6.25
C PHE A 348 -0.75 -9.29 4.96
N LEU A 349 -1.52 -10.36 4.85
CA LEU A 349 -1.65 -11.09 3.59
C LEU A 349 -2.22 -10.14 2.52
N PRO A 350 -1.64 -10.08 1.32
CA PRO A 350 -2.21 -9.32 0.20
C PRO A 350 -3.63 -9.76 -0.11
N SER A 351 -4.46 -8.79 -0.46
CA SER A 351 -5.84 -9.00 -0.87
C SER A 351 -5.98 -8.66 -2.34
N THR A 352 -6.46 -9.60 -3.14
CA THR A 352 -6.78 -9.39 -4.57
C THR A 352 -8.27 -9.30 -4.78
N GLY A 353 -8.70 -8.69 -5.89
CA GLY A 353 -10.12 -8.59 -6.23
C GLY A 353 -10.46 -7.25 -6.88
N THR A 354 -11.72 -7.12 -7.29
CA THR A 354 -12.24 -5.89 -7.92
C THR A 354 -12.57 -4.85 -6.86
N LEU A 355 -12.11 -3.62 -7.07
CA LEU A 355 -12.48 -2.45 -6.29
C LEU A 355 -13.91 -2.04 -6.64
N LYS A 356 -14.89 -2.66 -6.00
CA LYS A 356 -16.33 -2.44 -6.27
C LYS A 356 -16.77 -1.02 -5.96
N HIS A 357 -16.17 -0.43 -4.92
CA HIS A 357 -16.33 0.96 -4.53
C HIS A 357 -14.94 1.49 -4.17
N LEU A 358 -14.58 2.65 -4.72
CA LEU A 358 -13.33 3.33 -4.37
C LEU A 358 -13.57 4.82 -4.31
N ARG A 359 -13.50 5.37 -3.09
CA ARG A 359 -13.53 6.81 -2.87
C ARG A 359 -12.36 7.25 -2.00
N MET A 360 -11.52 8.08 -2.58
CA MET A 360 -10.44 8.76 -1.86
C MET A 360 -10.93 10.12 -1.33
N PRO A 361 -10.27 10.69 -0.31
CA PRO A 361 -10.56 12.04 0.17
C PRO A 361 -10.43 13.07 -0.94
N GLU A 362 -11.15 14.19 -0.80
CA GLU A 362 -11.04 15.31 -1.72
C GLU A 362 -9.62 15.88 -1.70
N GLY A 363 -8.99 15.96 -2.87
CA GLY A 363 -7.61 16.40 -3.05
C GLY A 363 -7.26 16.55 -4.52
N VAL A 364 -6.02 16.94 -4.78
CA VAL A 364 -5.46 16.96 -6.14
C VAL A 364 -4.85 15.60 -6.50
N GLU A 365 -4.79 15.25 -7.79
CA GLU A 365 -4.01 14.09 -8.25
C GLU A 365 -2.71 14.56 -8.92
N PHE A 366 -1.58 13.96 -8.56
CA PHE A 366 -0.25 14.14 -9.19
C PHE A 366 0.23 15.60 -9.35
N THR A 367 -0.33 16.55 -8.61
CA THR A 367 0.01 17.99 -8.70
C THR A 367 0.21 18.58 -7.31
N LEU A 368 0.88 19.75 -7.25
CA LEU A 368 1.31 20.36 -5.98
C LEU A 368 0.35 21.44 -5.47
N ASP A 369 -0.36 22.11 -6.38
CA ASP A 369 -1.08 23.35 -6.05
C ASP A 369 -2.61 23.16 -6.14
N ALA A 370 -3.32 23.81 -5.22
CA ALA A 370 -4.78 23.70 -5.10
C ALA A 370 -5.55 24.29 -6.30
N ALA A 371 -4.89 25.05 -7.19
CA ALA A 371 -5.54 25.62 -8.38
C ALA A 371 -5.96 24.56 -9.42
N GLY A 372 -5.43 23.33 -9.32
CA GLY A 372 -5.78 22.20 -10.20
C GLY A 372 -6.96 21.35 -9.73
N SER A 373 -7.42 21.50 -8.47
CA SER A 373 -8.62 20.79 -8.01
C SER A 373 -9.85 21.45 -8.63
N GLY A 374 -10.59 20.73 -9.46
CA GLY A 374 -11.91 21.13 -9.96
C GLY A 374 -12.98 21.34 -8.87
N ALA A 375 -12.58 21.39 -7.60
CA ALA A 375 -13.38 21.83 -6.49
C ALA A 375 -13.72 23.32 -6.68
N ALA A 376 -15.02 23.60 -6.80
CA ALA A 376 -15.55 24.92 -7.08
C ALA A 376 -15.06 25.96 -6.06
N GLY A 377 -14.12 26.81 -6.51
CA GLY A 377 -13.77 28.11 -5.92
C GLY A 377 -13.08 28.05 -4.55
N LEU A 378 -11.78 28.39 -4.52
CA LEU A 378 -11.04 29.04 -3.41
C LEU A 378 -9.50 28.80 -3.46
N GLY A 379 -8.96 28.18 -4.53
CA GLY A 379 -7.52 28.08 -4.70
C GLY A 379 -6.89 29.37 -5.25
N GLU A 380 -6.27 30.18 -4.40
CA GLU A 380 -5.29 31.18 -4.87
C GLU A 380 -4.11 30.43 -5.52
N SER A 381 -3.72 30.84 -6.73
CA SER A 381 -2.56 30.30 -7.43
C SER A 381 -1.31 30.43 -6.54
N GLY A 382 -0.63 29.32 -6.25
CA GLY A 382 0.60 29.31 -5.46
C GLY A 382 0.47 28.72 -4.06
N ARG A 383 -0.74 28.34 -3.60
CA ARG A 383 -0.91 27.60 -2.34
C ARG A 383 -0.84 26.09 -2.56
N LYS A 384 -0.03 25.40 -1.75
CA LYS A 384 0.08 23.93 -1.74
C LYS A 384 -1.27 23.28 -1.44
N ALA A 385 -1.56 22.20 -2.15
CA ALA A 385 -2.77 21.42 -1.93
C ALA A 385 -2.71 20.75 -0.54
N PRO A 386 -3.78 20.83 0.27
CA PRO A 386 -3.77 20.22 1.61
C PRO A 386 -3.75 18.69 1.56
N VAL A 387 -4.29 18.10 0.49
CA VAL A 387 -4.36 16.66 0.24
C VAL A 387 -4.02 16.41 -1.22
N ARG A 388 -3.15 15.43 -1.47
CA ARG A 388 -2.77 14.92 -2.79
C ARG A 388 -2.90 13.40 -2.80
N ILE A 389 -3.44 12.87 -3.90
CA ILE A 389 -3.64 11.43 -4.10
C ILE A 389 -2.88 11.01 -5.35
N ASP A 390 -1.93 10.09 -5.19
CA ASP A 390 -1.25 9.47 -6.32
C ASP A 390 -1.74 8.01 -6.40
N SER A 391 -2.64 7.73 -7.36
CA SER A 391 -3.31 6.43 -7.49
C SER A 391 -3.17 5.85 -8.90
N GLY A 392 -2.82 4.57 -8.97
CA GLY A 392 -2.71 3.77 -10.20
C GLY A 392 -3.96 2.95 -10.53
N VAL A 393 -5.04 3.11 -9.76
CA VAL A 393 -6.28 2.36 -9.91
C VAL A 393 -7.50 3.28 -9.85
N ARG A 394 -8.66 2.77 -10.28
CA ARG A 394 -9.96 3.41 -10.28
C ARG A 394 -11.00 2.47 -9.69
N GLU A 395 -12.16 2.99 -9.32
CA GLU A 395 -13.32 2.13 -9.06
C GLU A 395 -13.59 1.25 -10.30
N GLY A 396 -13.84 -0.04 -10.05
CA GLY A 396 -14.00 -1.08 -11.06
C GLY A 396 -12.70 -1.77 -11.49
N ASP A 397 -11.52 -1.22 -11.18
CA ASP A 397 -10.24 -1.89 -11.47
C ASP A 397 -10.06 -3.13 -10.57
N THR A 398 -9.25 -4.08 -11.03
CA THR A 398 -8.94 -5.31 -10.30
C THR A 398 -7.52 -5.30 -9.79
N ILE A 399 -7.34 -5.51 -8.48
CA ILE A 399 -6.05 -5.79 -7.86
C ILE A 399 -5.69 -7.24 -8.18
N THR A 400 -4.69 -7.44 -9.02
CA THR A 400 -4.26 -8.76 -9.48
C THR A 400 -3.15 -9.34 -8.60
N PRO A 401 -2.94 -10.67 -8.59
CA PRO A 401 -1.87 -11.29 -7.80
C PRO A 401 -0.46 -11.10 -8.40
N PHE A 402 -0.35 -10.51 -9.60
CA PHE A 402 0.91 -10.47 -10.36
C PHE A 402 1.84 -9.33 -9.92
N TYR A 403 1.32 -8.33 -9.22
CA TYR A 403 2.02 -7.08 -8.97
C TYR A 403 1.79 -6.55 -7.56
N ASP A 404 2.48 -5.46 -7.23
CA ASP A 404 2.35 -4.74 -5.97
C ASP A 404 0.88 -4.33 -5.70
N PRO A 405 0.34 -4.61 -4.49
CA PRO A 405 -1.05 -4.35 -4.13
C PRO A 405 -1.32 -2.92 -3.65
N MET A 406 -0.42 -1.96 -3.85
CA MET A 406 -0.65 -0.56 -3.49
C MET A 406 -1.78 0.04 -4.34
N ILE A 407 -2.82 0.49 -3.66
CA ILE A 407 -3.99 1.17 -4.24
C ILE A 407 -3.62 2.63 -4.54
N ALA A 408 -3.10 3.33 -3.53
CA ALA A 408 -2.79 4.75 -3.64
C ALA A 408 -1.74 5.18 -2.61
N LYS A 409 -1.06 6.28 -2.91
CA LYS A 409 -0.36 7.08 -1.93
C LYS A 409 -1.27 8.24 -1.54
N LEU A 410 -1.55 8.38 -0.25
CA LEU A 410 -2.29 9.50 0.32
C LEU A 410 -1.28 10.45 0.96
N ILE A 411 -1.15 11.64 0.39
CA ILE A 411 -0.22 12.67 0.86
C ILE A 411 -1.02 13.83 1.44
N VAL A 412 -0.60 14.33 2.59
CA VAL A 412 -1.10 15.58 3.14
C VAL A 412 0.04 16.55 3.39
N HIS A 413 -0.27 17.83 3.30
CA HIS A 413 0.63 18.93 3.68
C HIS A 413 -0.02 19.74 4.78
N GLY A 414 0.75 20.39 5.64
CA GLY A 414 0.30 21.34 6.66
C GLY A 414 1.38 22.39 6.93
N ALA A 415 1.01 23.54 7.49
CA ALA A 415 2.00 24.55 7.89
C ALA A 415 2.88 24.06 9.05
N THR A 416 2.36 23.12 9.85
CA THR A 416 3.09 22.40 10.90
C THR A 416 2.83 20.90 10.81
N ARG A 417 3.64 20.11 11.52
CA ARG A 417 3.45 18.66 11.63
C ARG A 417 2.12 18.30 12.28
N GLU A 418 1.68 19.03 13.30
CA GLU A 418 0.38 18.81 13.96
C GLU A 418 -0.78 19.04 13.00
N GLU A 419 -0.68 20.07 12.15
CA GLU A 419 -1.68 20.31 11.12
C GLU A 419 -1.69 19.21 10.06
N ALA A 420 -0.51 18.74 9.62
CA ALA A 420 -0.38 17.63 8.70
C ALA A 420 -0.98 16.33 9.30
N LEU A 421 -0.71 16.02 10.58
CA LEU A 421 -1.30 14.88 11.30
C LEU A 421 -2.83 14.97 11.36
N ALA A 422 -3.37 16.14 11.73
CA ALA A 422 -4.82 16.34 11.78
C ALA A 422 -5.47 16.21 10.39
N ARG A 423 -4.78 16.63 9.32
CA ARG A 423 -5.22 16.44 7.93
C ARG A 423 -5.12 14.96 7.53
N MET A 424 -4.05 14.26 7.86
CA MET A 424 -3.88 12.82 7.58
C MET A 424 -4.99 12.00 8.23
N SER A 425 -5.27 12.25 9.52
CA SER A 425 -6.35 11.57 10.23
C SER A 425 -7.71 11.79 9.54
N ARG A 426 -8.06 13.04 9.19
CA ARG A 426 -9.30 13.32 8.45
C ARG A 426 -9.33 12.67 7.07
N ALA A 427 -8.20 12.67 6.35
CA ALA A 427 -8.11 12.12 5.01
C ALA A 427 -8.29 10.58 5.02
N LEU A 428 -7.65 9.88 5.96
CA LEU A 428 -7.81 8.43 6.15
C LEU A 428 -9.24 8.04 6.57
N HIS A 429 -9.92 8.87 7.37
CA HIS A 429 -11.34 8.66 7.71
C HIS A 429 -12.30 8.86 6.53
N ALA A 430 -11.85 9.53 5.46
CA ALA A 430 -12.65 9.77 4.27
C ALA A 430 -12.37 8.76 3.13
N CYS A 431 -11.42 7.84 3.33
CA CYS A 431 -11.16 6.73 2.42
C CYS A 431 -12.26 5.67 2.54
N GLU A 432 -12.83 5.27 1.41
CA GLU A 432 -13.84 4.22 1.33
C GLU A 432 -13.42 3.21 0.26
N VAL A 433 -13.35 1.94 0.65
CA VAL A 433 -12.96 0.85 -0.25
C VAL A 433 -13.88 -0.34 0.01
N VAL A 434 -14.49 -0.88 -1.04
CA VAL A 434 -15.22 -2.17 -1.02
C VAL A 434 -14.60 -3.09 -2.06
N GLY A 435 -14.43 -4.36 -1.70
CA GLY A 435 -13.76 -5.37 -2.51
C GLY A 435 -12.60 -5.99 -1.72
N PRO A 436 -11.33 -5.78 -2.12
CA PRO A 436 -10.18 -6.24 -1.33
C PRO A 436 -10.13 -5.61 0.07
N HIS A 437 -9.63 -6.37 1.05
CA HIS A 437 -9.23 -5.81 2.35
C HIS A 437 -8.14 -4.77 2.18
N THR A 438 -8.12 -3.77 3.07
CA THR A 438 -7.11 -2.70 3.03
C THR A 438 -6.49 -2.45 4.39
N ASN A 439 -5.35 -1.75 4.38
CA ASN A 439 -4.67 -1.30 5.59
C ASN A 439 -5.16 0.06 6.13
N VAL A 440 -6.26 0.63 5.62
CA VAL A 440 -6.73 1.98 6.00
C VAL A 440 -6.99 2.11 7.50
N GLU A 441 -7.74 1.18 8.12
CA GLU A 441 -8.00 1.20 9.56
C GLU A 441 -6.71 1.06 10.41
N PHE A 442 -5.74 0.30 9.90
CA PHE A 442 -4.43 0.16 10.53
C PHE A 442 -3.62 1.46 10.46
N LEU A 443 -3.61 2.13 9.31
CA LEU A 443 -2.99 3.45 9.14
C LEU A 443 -3.61 4.50 10.08
N GLN A 444 -4.95 4.50 10.21
CA GLN A 444 -5.63 5.38 11.17
C GLN A 444 -5.14 5.13 12.60
N SER A 445 -4.95 3.86 12.98
CA SER A 445 -4.49 3.46 14.31
C SER A 445 -3.04 3.90 14.56
N ILE A 446 -2.15 3.81 13.57
CA ILE A 446 -0.79 4.35 13.69
C ILE A 446 -0.80 5.86 13.83
N VAL A 447 -1.54 6.58 12.98
CA VAL A 447 -1.59 8.05 13.00
C VAL A 447 -2.15 8.58 14.32
N ALA A 448 -3.09 7.86 14.94
CA ALA A 448 -3.64 8.19 16.25
C ALA A 448 -2.76 7.74 17.44
N SER A 449 -1.72 6.93 17.22
CA SER A 449 -0.87 6.42 18.28
C SER A 449 0.03 7.50 18.86
N GLU A 450 0.27 7.45 20.17
CA GLU A 450 1.13 8.39 20.88
C GLU A 450 2.56 8.46 20.29
N PRO A 451 3.27 7.33 20.03
CA PRO A 451 4.64 7.37 19.50
C PRO A 451 4.75 8.11 18.16
N PHE A 452 3.78 7.90 17.26
CA PHE A 452 3.76 8.59 15.98
C PHE A 452 3.40 10.08 16.16
N ALA A 453 2.37 10.39 16.96
CA ALA A 453 1.94 11.76 17.20
C ALA A 453 3.04 12.62 17.83
N THR A 454 3.85 12.06 18.74
CA THR A 454 4.96 12.78 19.41
C THR A 454 6.28 12.75 18.63
N GLY A 455 6.38 11.93 17.59
CA GLY A 455 7.61 11.75 16.81
C GLY A 455 8.67 10.87 17.49
N ASP A 456 8.27 10.00 18.43
CA ASP A 456 9.13 8.92 18.95
C ASP A 456 9.17 7.77 17.93
N LEU A 457 9.88 8.02 16.84
CA LEU A 457 9.94 7.11 15.70
C LEU A 457 11.17 6.22 15.79
N ASP A 458 10.98 4.94 15.46
CA ASP A 458 12.06 4.01 15.13
C ASP A 458 11.52 2.85 14.28
N THR A 459 12.43 2.13 13.66
CA THR A 459 12.13 1.02 12.73
C THR A 459 11.40 -0.16 13.36
N GLY A 460 11.31 -0.25 14.69
CA GLY A 460 10.59 -1.27 15.44
C GLY A 460 9.26 -0.80 16.04
N LEU A 461 8.77 0.40 15.67
CA LEU A 461 7.55 0.99 16.26
C LEU A 461 6.34 0.07 16.13
N ILE A 462 6.06 -0.45 14.92
CA ILE A 462 4.89 -1.29 14.67
C ILE A 462 4.94 -2.58 15.49
N GLU A 463 6.11 -3.22 15.54
CA GLU A 463 6.31 -4.48 16.29
C GLU A 463 6.18 -4.25 17.80
N ARG A 464 6.73 -3.15 18.32
CA ARG A 464 6.67 -2.82 19.75
C ARG A 464 5.27 -2.47 20.23
N HIS A 465 4.49 -1.79 19.39
CA HIS A 465 3.15 -1.32 19.72
C HIS A 465 2.04 -2.18 19.10
N HIS A 466 2.37 -3.41 18.67
CA HIS A 466 1.46 -4.32 17.99
C HIS A 466 0.10 -4.44 18.70
N ASP A 467 0.08 -4.81 19.98
CA ASP A 467 -1.18 -5.03 20.69
C ASP A 467 -2.07 -3.79 20.78
N ALA A 468 -1.47 -2.60 20.85
CA ALA A 468 -2.21 -1.34 20.86
C ALA A 468 -2.74 -0.97 19.47
N LEU A 469 -1.95 -1.22 18.41
CA LEU A 469 -2.31 -0.91 17.03
C LEU A 469 -3.38 -1.86 16.46
N PHE A 470 -3.51 -3.06 17.02
CA PHE A 470 -4.48 -4.08 16.64
C PHE A 470 -5.62 -4.27 17.67
N ALA A 471 -5.67 -3.43 18.70
CA ALA A 471 -6.73 -3.50 19.70
C ALA A 471 -8.12 -3.25 19.05
N PRO A 472 -9.16 -4.00 19.43
CA PRO A 472 -10.52 -3.76 18.93
C PRO A 472 -10.97 -2.32 19.18
N ARG A 473 -11.40 -1.64 18.11
CA ARG A 473 -11.93 -0.28 18.18
C ARG A 473 -13.43 -0.30 18.41
N LYS A 474 -13.93 0.67 19.19
CA LYS A 474 -15.37 0.88 19.35
C LYS A 474 -15.92 1.50 18.08
N LYS A 475 -16.55 0.68 17.23
CA LYS A 475 -17.21 1.13 16.00
C LYS A 475 -18.59 1.78 16.30
N PRO A 476 -19.05 2.75 15.47
CA PRO A 476 -20.34 3.42 15.61
C PRO A 476 -21.50 2.54 15.11
N PHE A 477 -21.69 1.39 15.75
CA PHE A 477 -22.64 0.36 15.31
C PHE A 477 -24.08 0.90 15.18
N LYS A 478 -24.55 1.65 16.17
CA LYS A 478 -25.92 2.20 16.20
C LYS A 478 -26.17 3.16 15.04
N GLU A 479 -25.23 4.08 14.81
CA GLU A 479 -25.27 5.04 13.71
C GLU A 479 -25.21 4.34 12.36
N ALA A 480 -24.32 3.35 12.21
CA ALA A 480 -24.15 2.61 10.98
C ALA A 480 -25.40 1.76 10.66
N LEU A 481 -25.98 1.10 11.67
CA LEU A 481 -27.21 0.33 11.52
C LEU A 481 -28.40 1.21 11.10
N ALA A 482 -28.51 2.41 11.67
CA ALA A 482 -29.55 3.37 11.28
C ALA A 482 -29.40 3.82 9.82
N LEU A 483 -28.16 4.01 9.35
CA LEU A 483 -27.87 4.31 7.94
C LEU A 483 -28.16 3.12 7.02
N ALA A 484 -27.80 1.89 7.42
CA ALA A 484 -28.14 0.68 6.67
C ALA A 484 -29.66 0.51 6.53
N CYS A 485 -30.42 0.73 7.61
CA CYS A 485 -31.88 0.71 7.58
C CYS A 485 -32.44 1.81 6.67
N ALA A 486 -31.90 3.03 6.70
CA ALA A 486 -32.30 4.10 5.79
C ALA A 486 -32.08 3.72 4.31
N ALA A 487 -30.93 3.12 3.99
CA ALA A 487 -30.62 2.65 2.64
C ALA A 487 -31.54 1.51 2.18
N LEU A 488 -31.85 0.55 3.07
CA LEU A 488 -32.78 -0.53 2.77
C LEU A 488 -34.20 0.00 2.54
N LEU A 489 -34.70 0.88 3.42
CA LEU A 489 -36.02 1.50 3.25
C LEU A 489 -36.11 2.28 1.95
N LYS A 490 -35.03 2.96 1.53
CA LYS A 490 -34.95 3.61 0.21
C LYS A 490 -35.02 2.58 -0.93
N ARG A 491 -34.31 1.46 -0.81
CA ARG A 491 -34.29 0.37 -1.79
C ARG A 491 -35.67 -0.26 -1.99
N GLU A 492 -36.45 -0.39 -0.91
CA GLU A 492 -37.83 -0.91 -0.92
C GLU A 492 -38.87 0.11 -1.47
N GLY A 493 -38.42 1.26 -1.96
CA GLY A 493 -39.29 2.31 -2.52
C GLY A 493 -39.73 3.35 -1.50
N GLY A 494 -39.19 3.31 -0.28
CA GLY A 494 -39.40 4.34 0.73
C GLY A 494 -38.79 5.67 0.32
N THR A 495 -39.55 6.75 0.50
CA THR A 495 -39.07 8.12 0.32
C THR A 495 -38.98 8.82 1.67
N ALA A 496 -37.82 9.42 1.98
CA ALA A 496 -37.62 10.18 3.20
C ALA A 496 -38.62 11.33 3.35
N HIS A 497 -38.73 12.17 2.31
CA HIS A 497 -39.68 13.26 2.17
C HIS A 497 -39.88 13.53 0.67
N GLY A 498 -40.96 13.05 0.08
CA GLY A 498 -41.26 13.33 -1.32
C GLY A 498 -42.26 14.46 -1.49
N ALA A 499 -42.15 15.18 -2.61
CA ALA A 499 -43.09 16.24 -2.97
C ALA A 499 -44.43 15.67 -3.48
N SER A 500 -44.47 14.38 -3.83
CA SER A 500 -45.69 13.69 -4.24
C SER A 500 -46.45 13.18 -3.01
N PRO A 501 -47.79 13.29 -2.98
CA PRO A 501 -48.59 12.62 -1.97
C PRO A 501 -48.43 11.08 -1.99
N TRP A 502 -47.96 10.51 -3.10
CA TRP A 502 -47.67 9.08 -3.21
C TRP A 502 -46.38 8.66 -2.50
N ASP A 503 -45.42 9.56 -2.39
CA ASP A 503 -44.17 9.34 -1.65
C ASP A 503 -44.45 9.26 -0.15
N ALA A 504 -45.35 10.12 0.33
CA ALA A 504 -45.83 10.14 1.72
C ALA A 504 -46.54 8.84 2.15
N LEU A 505 -47.02 8.02 1.19
CA LEU A 505 -47.70 6.75 1.42
C LEU A 505 -46.76 5.54 1.51
N SER A 506 -45.46 5.71 1.30
CA SER A 506 -44.47 4.65 1.54
C SER A 506 -44.57 4.14 2.97
N HIS A 507 -44.78 2.84 3.18
CA HIS A 507 -44.96 2.26 4.52
C HIS A 507 -46.16 2.84 5.30
N TRP A 508 -47.15 3.43 4.63
CA TRP A 508 -48.41 3.86 5.26
C TRP A 508 -49.45 2.74 5.21
N ARG A 509 -50.37 2.71 6.18
CA ARG A 509 -51.50 1.77 6.22
C ARG A 509 -52.77 2.52 6.62
N LEU A 510 -53.90 2.16 6.00
CA LEU A 510 -55.20 2.83 6.20
C LEU A 510 -55.76 2.63 7.61
N ASN A 511 -55.54 1.46 8.21
CA ASN A 511 -56.18 1.05 9.46
C ASN A 511 -55.17 0.68 10.57
N GLY A 512 -54.00 1.32 10.61
CA GLY A 512 -53.00 1.10 11.66
C GLY A 512 -51.59 1.57 11.28
N GLY A 513 -50.62 1.30 12.14
CA GLY A 513 -49.20 1.48 11.83
C GLY A 513 -48.67 0.40 10.89
N TYR A 514 -47.59 0.70 10.19
CA TYR A 514 -46.76 -0.28 9.50
C TYR A 514 -45.67 -0.78 10.45
N THR A 515 -45.39 -2.08 10.41
CA THR A 515 -44.27 -2.68 11.13
C THR A 515 -43.63 -3.73 10.24
N GLN A 516 -42.30 -3.73 10.21
CA GLN A 516 -41.48 -4.65 9.45
C GLN A 516 -40.29 -5.07 10.29
N THR A 517 -40.08 -6.38 10.39
CA THR A 517 -38.88 -6.96 11.00
C THR A 517 -37.83 -7.17 9.91
N LEU A 518 -36.64 -6.63 10.15
CA LEU A 518 -35.48 -6.67 9.28
C LEU A 518 -34.44 -7.59 9.93
N GLY A 519 -34.12 -8.71 9.27
CA GLY A 519 -33.02 -9.58 9.70
C GLY A 519 -31.69 -9.03 9.18
N TRP A 520 -30.69 -8.99 10.05
CA TRP A 520 -29.35 -8.52 9.72
C TRP A 520 -28.30 -9.49 10.24
N ARG A 521 -27.17 -9.54 9.57
CA ARG A 521 -25.95 -10.20 10.04
C ARG A 521 -24.80 -9.20 10.03
N ASP A 522 -24.09 -9.09 11.14
CA ASP A 522 -22.88 -8.27 11.25
C ASP A 522 -21.68 -9.05 10.70
N LEU A 523 -21.12 -8.59 9.58
CA LEU A 523 -19.98 -9.25 8.93
C LEU A 523 -18.63 -8.88 9.56
N ASP A 524 -18.55 -7.81 10.36
CA ASP A 524 -17.31 -7.35 10.99
C ASP A 524 -17.11 -7.92 12.39
N SER A 525 -18.18 -8.39 13.04
CA SER A 525 -18.16 -9.01 14.39
C SER A 525 -17.22 -10.22 14.52
N GLY A 526 -16.93 -10.93 13.41
CA GLY A 526 -16.03 -12.10 13.37
C GLY A 526 -14.54 -11.79 13.22
N SER A 527 -14.16 -10.53 12.99
CA SER A 527 -12.75 -10.15 12.73
C SER A 527 -11.83 -10.19 13.96
N ALA A 528 -12.39 -10.38 15.17
CA ALA A 528 -11.67 -10.46 16.44
C ALA A 528 -11.56 -11.90 17.01
N GLY A 529 -11.37 -12.91 16.15
CA GLY A 529 -10.95 -14.26 16.60
C GLY A 529 -12.05 -15.13 17.23
N GLY A 530 -13.32 -14.88 16.93
CA GLY A 530 -14.44 -15.73 17.32
C GLY A 530 -15.39 -15.96 16.14
N ASP A 531 -15.67 -17.23 15.85
CA ASP A 531 -16.51 -17.75 14.75
C ASP A 531 -18.03 -17.42 14.88
N SER A 532 -18.38 -16.27 15.45
CA SER A 532 -19.79 -15.90 15.67
C SER A 532 -20.15 -14.69 14.83
N GLU A 533 -20.48 -14.90 13.55
CA GLU A 533 -21.32 -13.97 12.80
C GLU A 533 -22.64 -13.77 13.58
N SER A 534 -22.79 -12.63 14.26
CA SER A 534 -24.00 -12.39 15.04
C SER A 534 -25.14 -11.93 14.13
N THR A 535 -26.13 -12.79 13.94
CA THR A 535 -27.41 -12.40 13.35
C THR A 535 -28.28 -11.70 14.39
N PHE A 536 -28.93 -10.60 14.01
CA PHE A 536 -29.83 -9.83 14.87
C PHE A 536 -31.03 -9.31 14.08
N THR A 537 -32.05 -8.83 14.78
CA THR A 537 -33.28 -8.32 14.16
C THR A 537 -33.53 -6.88 14.54
N VAL A 538 -33.93 -6.06 13.58
CA VAL A 538 -34.37 -4.69 13.79
C VAL A 538 -35.83 -4.57 13.39
N THR A 539 -36.66 -4.00 14.26
CA THR A 539 -38.06 -3.74 13.91
C THR A 539 -38.23 -2.27 13.53
N PHE A 540 -38.54 -2.01 12.26
CA PHE A 540 -38.97 -0.71 11.80
C PHE A 540 -40.48 -0.57 11.96
N ALA A 541 -40.94 0.50 12.60
CA ALA A 541 -42.35 0.82 12.68
C ALA A 541 -42.62 2.26 12.27
N ARG A 542 -43.72 2.47 11.53
CA ARG A 542 -44.23 3.78 11.15
C ARG A 542 -45.69 3.90 11.55
N ASP A 543 -46.01 4.86 12.40
CA ASP A 543 -47.39 5.20 12.79
C ASP A 543 -47.63 6.69 12.58
N GLY A 544 -48.46 7.02 11.57
CA GLY A 544 -48.63 8.38 11.09
C GLY A 544 -47.31 9.03 10.64
N GLY A 545 -46.92 10.10 11.35
CA GLY A 545 -45.69 10.86 11.10
C GLY A 545 -44.46 10.35 11.87
N THR A 546 -44.66 9.42 12.82
CA THR A 546 -43.57 8.93 13.68
C THR A 546 -42.99 7.65 13.08
N GLN A 547 -41.66 7.57 13.03
CA GLN A 547 -40.91 6.38 12.65
C GLN A 547 -40.05 5.96 13.83
N THR A 548 -39.90 4.65 14.07
CA THR A 548 -39.07 4.09 15.14
C THR A 548 -38.27 2.90 14.64
N LEU A 549 -37.10 2.69 15.22
CA LEU A 549 -36.32 1.46 15.10
C LEU A 549 -36.21 0.81 16.48
N GLU A 550 -36.41 -0.49 16.54
CA GLU A 550 -36.21 -1.29 17.75
C GLU A 550 -35.10 -2.32 17.52
N HIS A 551 -34.05 -2.24 18.33
CA HIS A 551 -32.89 -3.13 18.32
C HIS A 551 -32.55 -3.53 19.76
N ASP A 552 -32.25 -4.81 20.01
CA ASP A 552 -31.99 -5.36 21.35
C ASP A 552 -33.05 -4.99 22.41
N GLY A 553 -34.32 -4.95 21.99
CA GLY A 553 -35.47 -4.61 22.85
C GLY A 553 -35.55 -3.12 23.22
N VAL A 554 -34.68 -2.26 22.67
CA VAL A 554 -34.71 -0.81 22.84
C VAL A 554 -35.34 -0.18 21.62
N ARG A 555 -36.51 0.44 21.80
CA ARG A 555 -37.23 1.19 20.76
C ARG A 555 -36.90 2.67 20.85
N GLU A 556 -36.44 3.24 19.74
CA GLU A 556 -36.06 4.65 19.66
C GLU A 556 -36.70 5.34 18.45
N ASP A 557 -36.91 6.64 18.58
CA ASP A 557 -37.36 7.49 17.48
C ASP A 557 -36.32 7.46 16.35
N PHE A 558 -36.79 7.26 15.13
CA PHE A 558 -35.96 7.17 13.95
C PHE A 558 -36.43 8.18 12.90
N SER A 559 -35.48 8.83 12.24
CA SER A 559 -35.77 9.64 11.05
C SER A 559 -34.58 9.59 10.11
N TRP A 560 -34.85 9.69 8.82
CA TRP A 560 -33.78 9.67 7.83
C TRP A 560 -34.08 10.55 6.61
N SER A 561 -33.02 10.93 5.90
CA SER A 561 -33.09 11.63 4.63
C SER A 561 -31.96 11.20 3.71
N GLU A 562 -32.16 11.36 2.40
CA GLU A 562 -31.03 11.33 1.47
C GLU A 562 -30.14 12.56 1.70
N GLY A 563 -28.85 12.36 1.54
CA GLY A 563 -27.84 13.41 1.53
C GLY A 563 -27.74 14.09 0.17
N ASN A 564 -26.70 14.92 0.00
CA ASN A 564 -26.45 15.58 -1.28
C ASN A 564 -25.53 14.74 -2.17
N GLY A 565 -24.73 13.85 -1.57
CA GLY A 565 -23.83 12.95 -2.28
C GLY A 565 -24.52 11.67 -2.76
N LEU A 566 -23.93 11.04 -3.77
CA LEU A 566 -24.36 9.71 -4.22
C LEU A 566 -24.28 8.71 -3.06
N HIS A 567 -25.36 7.94 -2.86
CA HIS A 567 -25.50 6.96 -1.77
C HIS A 567 -25.28 7.52 -0.36
N GLU A 568 -25.42 8.84 -0.18
CA GLU A 568 -25.32 9.49 1.12
C GLU A 568 -26.68 9.50 1.82
N TYR A 569 -26.67 9.15 3.10
CA TYR A 569 -27.84 9.14 3.96
C TYR A 569 -27.56 9.93 5.23
N ARG A 570 -28.60 10.57 5.75
CA ARG A 570 -28.62 11.15 7.09
C ARG A 570 -29.64 10.36 7.90
N ALA A 571 -29.26 9.90 9.07
CA ALA A 571 -30.13 9.16 9.97
C ALA A 571 -30.03 9.74 11.38
N THR A 572 -31.16 9.75 12.08
CA THR A 572 -31.24 10.06 13.51
C THR A 572 -31.93 8.87 14.19
N ILE A 573 -31.32 8.31 15.22
CA ILE A 573 -31.87 7.22 16.05
C ILE A 573 -31.70 7.59 17.53
N GLY A 574 -32.82 7.86 18.20
CA GLY A 574 -32.81 8.51 19.51
C GLY A 574 -32.07 9.85 19.45
N ASP A 575 -31.08 10.03 20.32
CA ASP A 575 -30.23 11.23 20.34
C ASP A 575 -29.02 11.16 19.38
N ALA A 576 -28.78 10.01 18.75
CA ALA A 576 -27.64 9.83 17.85
C ALA A 576 -28.00 10.29 16.44
N ARG A 577 -27.18 11.17 15.86
CA ARG A 577 -27.33 11.65 14.49
C ARG A 577 -26.07 11.33 13.69
N ALA A 578 -26.25 10.72 12.54
CA ALA A 578 -25.18 10.34 11.64
C ALA A 578 -25.44 10.80 10.22
N THR A 579 -24.36 11.10 9.51
CA THR A 579 -24.32 11.23 8.06
C THR A 579 -23.24 10.29 7.57
N GLY A 580 -23.56 9.48 6.57
CA GLY A 580 -22.65 8.50 6.03
C GLY A 580 -23.08 8.03 4.66
N ARG A 581 -22.23 7.23 4.02
CA ARG A 581 -22.53 6.61 2.74
C ARG A 581 -22.79 5.14 2.92
N VAL A 582 -23.72 4.61 2.13
CA VAL A 582 -24.06 3.18 2.15
C VAL A 582 -23.95 2.64 0.74
N PHE A 583 -22.88 1.89 0.48
CA PHE A 583 -22.71 1.15 -0.77
C PHE A 583 -23.40 -0.20 -0.65
N VAL A 584 -24.34 -0.49 -1.56
CA VAL A 584 -25.15 -1.70 -1.55
C VAL A 584 -24.62 -2.67 -2.60
N ASP A 585 -24.12 -3.83 -2.17
CA ASP A 585 -23.59 -4.91 -2.99
C ASP A 585 -24.43 -6.18 -2.80
N GLY A 586 -25.41 -6.38 -3.69
CA GLY A 586 -26.43 -7.40 -3.49
C GLY A 586 -27.24 -7.12 -2.22
N ASP A 587 -27.15 -8.02 -1.24
CA ASP A 587 -27.77 -7.88 0.09
C ASP A 587 -26.79 -7.44 1.18
N THR A 588 -25.54 -7.15 0.83
CA THR A 588 -24.57 -6.54 1.75
C THR A 588 -24.60 -5.02 1.66
N PHE A 589 -24.69 -4.37 2.82
CA PHE A 589 -24.71 -2.93 3.00
C PHE A 589 -23.40 -2.51 3.65
N HIS A 590 -22.49 -1.94 2.87
CA HIS A 590 -21.24 -1.37 3.35
C HIS A 590 -21.47 0.08 3.76
N VAL A 591 -21.41 0.37 5.05
CA VAL A 591 -21.71 1.64 5.67
C VAL A 591 -20.42 2.35 6.08
N PHE A 592 -20.19 3.53 5.53
CA PHE A 592 -19.09 4.42 5.86
C PHE A 592 -19.62 5.60 6.66
N CYS A 593 -19.30 5.69 7.95
CA CYS A 593 -19.73 6.80 8.80
C CYS A 593 -18.74 7.05 9.94
N LEU A 594 -18.59 8.32 10.33
CA LEU A 594 -17.70 8.75 11.42
C LEU A 594 -16.26 8.24 11.31
N GLY A 595 -15.77 8.02 10.08
CA GLY A 595 -14.41 7.53 9.81
C GLY A 595 -14.22 6.02 9.89
N GLU A 596 -15.29 5.27 10.14
CA GLU A 596 -15.28 3.82 10.29
C GLU A 596 -16.09 3.17 9.17
N ALA A 597 -15.72 1.93 8.83
CA ALA A 597 -16.46 1.09 7.89
C ALA A 597 -17.11 -0.08 8.65
N LEU A 598 -18.39 -0.32 8.37
CA LEU A 598 -19.16 -1.46 8.86
C LEU A 598 -19.91 -2.13 7.71
N SER A 599 -20.08 -3.44 7.76
CA SER A 599 -20.79 -4.21 6.73
C SER A 599 -21.90 -5.06 7.36
N PHE A 600 -23.13 -4.86 6.88
CA PHE A 600 -24.30 -5.62 7.32
C PHE A 600 -24.90 -6.38 6.15
N GLU A 601 -25.11 -7.69 6.29
CA GLU A 601 -25.86 -8.48 5.32
C GLU A 601 -27.34 -8.50 5.73
N TRP A 602 -28.22 -8.05 4.85
CA TRP A 602 -29.66 -8.13 5.04
C TRP A 602 -30.16 -9.55 4.77
N GLN A 603 -30.66 -10.21 5.81
CA GLN A 603 -31.24 -11.54 5.72
C GLN A 603 -32.70 -11.38 5.30
N ASN A 604 -33.00 -11.58 4.01
CA ASN A 604 -34.37 -11.54 3.52
C ASN A 604 -35.15 -12.78 4.02
N LEU A 605 -35.78 -12.65 5.19
CA LEU A 605 -36.53 -13.72 5.86
C LEU A 605 -37.64 -14.33 4.99
N LEU A 606 -38.16 -13.61 3.99
CA LEU A 606 -39.17 -14.11 3.05
C LEU A 606 -38.58 -14.90 1.87
N ALA A 607 -37.34 -14.60 1.47
CA ALA A 607 -36.61 -15.35 0.44
C ALA A 607 -36.01 -16.65 1.01
N HIS A 608 -35.45 -16.61 2.23
CA HIS A 608 -34.83 -17.78 2.86
C HIS A 608 -35.83 -18.87 3.30
N ALA A 609 -37.13 -18.53 3.44
CA ALA A 609 -38.17 -19.54 3.65
C ALA A 609 -38.36 -20.47 2.42
N ALA A 610 -37.85 -20.09 1.24
CA ALA A 610 -37.86 -20.93 0.04
C ALA A 610 -36.55 -21.73 -0.17
N ASP A 611 -35.42 -21.28 0.39
CA ASP A 611 -34.09 -21.89 0.20
C ASP A 611 -33.65 -22.82 1.36
N ALA A 612 -34.39 -22.87 2.48
CA ALA A 612 -34.07 -23.68 3.65
C ALA A 612 -34.13 -25.22 3.46
N GLU A 613 -34.25 -25.72 2.23
CA GLU A 613 -34.15 -27.15 1.89
C GLU A 613 -32.78 -27.59 1.36
N GLY A 614 -31.72 -26.75 1.34
CA GLY A 614 -30.45 -27.14 0.70
C GLY A 614 -29.12 -26.63 1.31
N GLY A 615 -28.55 -27.39 2.26
CA GLY A 615 -27.12 -27.70 2.27
C GLY A 615 -26.24 -27.15 3.40
N GLU A 616 -26.16 -27.85 4.54
CA GLU A 616 -25.00 -27.85 5.44
C GLU A 616 -23.94 -28.84 4.89
N GLY A 617 -22.74 -28.36 4.51
CA GLY A 617 -21.66 -29.22 4.00
C GLY A 617 -20.66 -28.59 3.02
N ARG A 618 -20.64 -27.26 2.86
CA ARG A 618 -19.80 -26.58 1.85
C ARG A 618 -18.40 -26.27 2.40
N LEU A 619 -17.35 -26.73 1.72
CA LEU A 619 -15.97 -26.39 2.02
C LEU A 619 -15.48 -25.31 1.04
N THR A 620 -15.02 -24.17 1.52
CA THR A 620 -14.61 -23.02 0.69
C THR A 620 -13.10 -22.77 0.72
N ALA A 621 -12.59 -22.11 -0.31
CA ALA A 621 -11.20 -21.67 -0.41
C ALA A 621 -10.96 -20.53 0.59
N PRO A 622 -9.93 -20.63 1.46
CA PRO A 622 -9.64 -19.61 2.47
C PRO A 622 -8.86 -18.41 1.90
N MET A 623 -8.45 -18.51 0.64
CA MET A 623 -7.69 -17.50 -0.08
C MET A 623 -7.77 -17.75 -1.60
N PRO A 624 -7.60 -16.72 -2.44
CA PRO A 624 -7.41 -16.90 -3.86
C PRO A 624 -6.09 -17.62 -4.12
N GLY A 625 -6.10 -18.61 -5.01
CA GLY A 625 -4.91 -19.41 -5.28
C GLY A 625 -5.12 -20.39 -6.41
N LYS A 626 -4.04 -21.03 -6.84
CA LYS A 626 -4.08 -22.08 -7.84
C LYS A 626 -4.15 -23.43 -7.16
N VAL A 627 -5.03 -24.33 -7.57
CA VAL A 627 -5.03 -25.70 -7.07
C VAL A 627 -3.80 -26.43 -7.61
N ILE A 628 -2.92 -26.89 -6.73
CA ILE A 628 -1.71 -27.62 -7.11
C ILE A 628 -1.82 -29.13 -6.86
N ALA A 629 -2.68 -29.56 -5.94
CA ALA A 629 -3.01 -30.96 -5.75
C ALA A 629 -4.45 -31.13 -5.24
N VAL A 630 -5.14 -32.15 -5.76
CA VAL A 630 -6.39 -32.67 -5.21
C VAL A 630 -6.07 -34.06 -4.67
N LEU A 631 -6.25 -34.27 -3.36
CA LEU A 631 -5.79 -35.46 -2.64
C LEU A 631 -6.91 -36.49 -2.39
N VAL A 632 -8.15 -36.16 -2.77
CA VAL A 632 -9.34 -36.98 -2.56
C VAL A 632 -10.21 -37.03 -3.81
N GLU A 633 -10.92 -38.14 -3.98
CA GLU A 633 -11.90 -38.31 -5.06
C GLU A 633 -13.33 -38.29 -4.52
N PRO A 634 -14.34 -37.89 -5.31
CA PRO A 634 -15.75 -38.08 -4.94
C PRO A 634 -16.03 -39.52 -4.51
N GLY A 635 -16.75 -39.69 -3.40
CA GLY A 635 -17.02 -40.97 -2.72
C GLY A 635 -16.01 -41.34 -1.63
N THR A 636 -14.91 -40.59 -1.46
CA THR A 636 -13.91 -40.86 -0.42
C THR A 636 -14.43 -40.51 0.97
N VAL A 637 -14.34 -41.45 1.91
CA VAL A 637 -14.62 -41.19 3.34
C VAL A 637 -13.36 -40.66 4.01
N VAL A 638 -13.47 -39.51 4.68
CA VAL A 638 -12.36 -38.80 5.31
C VAL A 638 -12.63 -38.57 6.78
N GLU A 639 -11.58 -38.60 7.60
CA GLU A 639 -11.64 -38.20 9.02
C GLU A 639 -11.36 -36.69 9.17
N LYS A 640 -11.76 -36.09 10.29
CA LYS A 640 -11.44 -34.70 10.60
C LYS A 640 -9.92 -34.47 10.54
N GLY A 641 -9.49 -33.44 9.81
CA GLY A 641 -8.09 -33.07 9.61
C GLY A 641 -7.41 -33.76 8.41
N THR A 642 -8.09 -34.69 7.72
CA THR A 642 -7.55 -35.34 6.52
C THR A 642 -7.28 -34.31 5.43
N PRO A 643 -6.06 -34.23 4.85
CA PRO A 643 -5.76 -33.35 3.72
C PRO A 643 -6.65 -33.63 2.51
N LEU A 644 -7.30 -32.61 1.96
CA LEU A 644 -8.23 -32.73 0.84
C LEU A 644 -7.68 -32.09 -0.45
N ILE A 645 -7.25 -30.83 -0.36
CA ILE A 645 -6.75 -30.05 -1.50
C ILE A 645 -5.55 -29.22 -1.04
N VAL A 646 -4.56 -29.07 -1.92
CA VAL A 646 -3.43 -28.16 -1.72
C VAL A 646 -3.52 -27.04 -2.74
N MET A 647 -3.47 -25.81 -2.25
CA MET A 647 -3.49 -24.60 -3.05
C MET A 647 -2.14 -23.89 -2.96
N GLU A 648 -1.71 -23.28 -4.06
CA GLU A 648 -0.57 -22.39 -4.11
C GLU A 648 -1.05 -20.96 -4.27
N ALA A 649 -0.63 -20.09 -3.36
CA ALA A 649 -0.78 -18.66 -3.49
C ALA A 649 0.54 -18.01 -3.09
N MET A 650 1.00 -17.03 -3.88
CA MET A 650 2.23 -16.29 -3.60
C MET A 650 3.48 -17.17 -3.33
N LYS A 651 3.64 -18.28 -4.07
CA LYS A 651 4.74 -19.27 -3.91
C LYS A 651 4.76 -20.00 -2.57
N MET A 652 3.64 -20.00 -1.84
CA MET A 652 3.45 -20.80 -0.63
C MET A 652 2.31 -21.79 -0.83
N GLU A 653 2.52 -23.02 -0.37
CA GLU A 653 1.52 -24.08 -0.41
C GLU A 653 0.67 -24.06 0.86
N HIS A 654 -0.64 -24.17 0.71
CA HIS A 654 -1.60 -24.25 1.79
C HIS A 654 -2.46 -25.51 1.62
N THR A 655 -2.41 -26.39 2.62
CA THR A 655 -3.17 -27.64 2.62
C THR A 655 -4.48 -27.44 3.37
N ILE A 656 -5.60 -27.70 2.69
CA ILE A 656 -6.94 -27.60 3.24
C ILE A 656 -7.36 -28.99 3.72
N GLY A 657 -7.61 -29.12 5.02
CA GLY A 657 -8.04 -30.37 5.66
C GLY A 657 -9.54 -30.44 5.88
N ALA A 658 -10.06 -31.65 6.08
CA ALA A 658 -11.47 -31.89 6.36
C ALA A 658 -11.89 -31.30 7.73
N PRO A 659 -12.96 -30.47 7.81
CA PRO A 659 -13.38 -29.84 9.06
C PRO A 659 -14.06 -30.84 10.02
N ALA A 660 -14.62 -31.92 9.49
CA ALA A 660 -15.27 -33.02 10.21
C ALA A 660 -15.07 -34.34 9.46
N ALA A 661 -15.43 -35.46 10.10
CA ALA A 661 -15.49 -36.75 9.41
C ALA A 661 -16.73 -36.81 8.51
N GLY A 662 -16.59 -37.31 7.29
CA GLY A 662 -17.66 -37.32 6.30
C GLY A 662 -17.26 -37.96 4.99
N MET A 663 -18.18 -37.98 4.02
CA MET A 663 -17.92 -38.46 2.66
C MET A 663 -17.81 -37.27 1.70
N VAL A 664 -16.78 -37.23 0.88
CA VAL A 664 -16.63 -36.22 -0.17
C VAL A 664 -17.66 -36.52 -1.25
N SER A 665 -18.67 -35.68 -1.43
CA SER A 665 -19.73 -35.89 -2.43
C SER A 665 -19.35 -35.36 -3.81
N GLU A 666 -18.66 -34.22 -3.86
CA GLU A 666 -18.24 -33.59 -5.12
C GLU A 666 -16.95 -32.78 -4.95
N VAL A 667 -16.08 -32.78 -5.97
CA VAL A 667 -14.89 -31.92 -6.05
C VAL A 667 -15.07 -30.98 -7.24
N LEU A 668 -15.03 -29.67 -7.00
CA LEU A 668 -15.46 -28.65 -7.98
C LEU A 668 -14.31 -28.07 -8.82
N TYR A 669 -13.06 -28.38 -8.48
CA TYR A 669 -11.86 -27.83 -9.12
C TYR A 669 -10.82 -28.91 -9.41
N SER A 670 -10.09 -28.74 -10.52
CA SER A 670 -9.00 -29.62 -10.95
C SER A 670 -7.63 -28.99 -10.66
N VAL A 671 -6.58 -29.83 -10.66
CA VAL A 671 -5.20 -29.36 -10.56
C VAL A 671 -4.90 -28.42 -11.73
N GLY A 672 -4.46 -27.21 -11.41
CA GLY A 672 -4.18 -26.15 -12.37
C GLY A 672 -5.17 -24.99 -12.33
N ASP A 673 -6.37 -25.19 -11.76
CA ASP A 673 -7.43 -24.19 -11.77
C ASP A 673 -7.16 -23.04 -10.80
N GLN A 674 -7.56 -21.83 -11.21
CA GLN A 674 -7.49 -20.63 -10.37
C GLN A 674 -8.80 -20.49 -9.58
N VAL A 675 -8.68 -20.35 -8.28
CA VAL A 675 -9.81 -20.26 -7.34
C VAL A 675 -9.79 -18.89 -6.67
N ALA A 676 -10.97 -18.28 -6.51
CA ALA A 676 -11.15 -17.03 -5.78
C ALA A 676 -11.34 -17.28 -4.28
N ASP A 677 -11.16 -16.25 -3.45
CA ASP A 677 -11.47 -16.33 -2.02
C ASP A 677 -12.95 -16.70 -1.79
N GLY A 678 -13.22 -17.56 -0.82
CA GLY A 678 -14.56 -18.02 -0.48
C GLY A 678 -15.22 -18.94 -1.51
N ALA A 679 -14.56 -19.25 -2.65
CA ALA A 679 -15.13 -20.15 -3.65
C ALA A 679 -15.23 -21.57 -3.12
N GLN A 680 -16.35 -22.24 -3.38
CA GLN A 680 -16.59 -23.59 -2.87
C GLN A 680 -15.70 -24.62 -3.59
N LEU A 681 -14.84 -25.30 -2.84
CA LEU A 681 -13.87 -26.24 -3.38
C LEU A 681 -14.41 -27.65 -3.55
N LEU A 682 -15.18 -28.12 -2.56
CA LEU A 682 -15.79 -29.43 -2.52
C LEU A 682 -17.03 -29.45 -1.63
N VAL A 683 -17.83 -30.49 -1.76
CA VAL A 683 -18.99 -30.77 -0.90
C VAL A 683 -18.65 -31.97 -0.01
N LEU A 684 -18.92 -31.84 1.29
CA LEU A 684 -18.71 -32.91 2.27
C LEU A 684 -20.05 -33.25 2.94
N ASP A 685 -20.48 -34.50 2.80
CA ASP A 685 -21.63 -35.04 3.49
C ASP A 685 -21.19 -35.50 4.89
N VAL A 686 -21.46 -34.65 5.89
CA VAL A 686 -21.05 -34.89 7.27
C VAL A 686 -21.90 -36.00 7.89
N GLN A 687 -21.26 -37.02 8.48
CA GLN A 687 -21.99 -38.01 9.27
C GLN A 687 -22.34 -37.40 10.63
N HIS A 688 -23.61 -37.05 10.85
CA HIS A 688 -24.11 -36.73 12.19
C HIS A 688 -24.20 -38.03 13.01
N GLN A 689 -23.50 -38.08 14.14
CA GLN A 689 -23.77 -39.04 15.21
C GLN A 689 -24.80 -38.47 16.18
#